data_AF-A0A966L458-F1
#
_entry.id   AF-A0A966L458-F1
#
_cell.length_a   1.000
_cell.length_b   1.000
_cell.length_c   1.000
_cell.angle_alpha   90.00
_cell.angle_beta   90.00
_cell.angle_gamma   90.00
#
_symmetry.space_group_name_H-M   'P 1'
#
loop_
_entity.id
_entity.type
_entity.pdbx_description
1 polymer ?
#
loop_
_entity_poly.entity_id
_entity_poly.type
_entity_poly.pdbx_seq_one_letter_code
_entity_poly.pdbx_strand_id
1 'polypeptide(L)'
;MAYKYPIQRWYIAAANPEKIEGLAREMGLSSLLATILINRGIDTPEIAKTYIDPEVDSLPSPLGEFPDLEKSVNLLVKAIARGDKIAICGDYDADGMTSTSLLLRALRHLGADVNHAIPSRMKEGYGINQRIVEEFAESGVGLILTVDNGISAHEPIALAIELGLKVIITDHHDLPPILPNASAILNPKLLTPNSPYQGLAGVGVAYILAVTTAQKMGKLQGLTESLLALFTLGTIADLAPLIGVNRRWLKRGLRKLPKSQLVGIQSLMQIAGISEEQKQLQPDDIGFKLGPRINAIGRIGDPQIVIELLTTDDAGIALERAMQCEQINRTRQELCEKIEEEAIKLVEKTPILWQQDRVLVLVEKDWHHGVIGIVASRLVERYGVPVFIGTYEEEDTGKIRGSARGIEEFHVFEALQFCQDLLGKFGGHKMAGGFSLPTANLLAFKQRLSQFSHKILQIEQLKPLIKIDTIIDFKQITLELFQQIDSLQPWGIGNELPVFWTPNVRVVEQKTIGKNHLKLLLAQTDDTRIKALAWRWGEYCPLPKHLDIAYKLKENTWNGNTTIEIELVGVRLPQENNNIKKAIFMHAEKMYQCSFWGDLNEIRIKNEQGDILVVQKGQRIGLLGKNRQQAREVNVTEPRFYTLIKVAIKALAI
;
A
#
# COMPACT_ATOMS: atom_id res chain seq x y z
N MET A 1 -17.01 8.46 31.34
CA MET A 1 -15.68 8.38 30.69
C MET A 1 -15.85 8.74 29.23
N ALA A 2 -15.06 9.67 28.70
CA ALA A 2 -15.00 9.89 27.26
C ALA A 2 -14.31 8.67 26.63
N TYR A 3 -14.97 8.00 25.70
CA TYR A 3 -14.38 6.87 24.99
C TYR A 3 -13.23 7.36 24.09
N LYS A 4 -12.12 6.60 24.02
CA LYS A 4 -11.03 6.84 23.08
C LYS A 4 -11.26 6.00 21.83
N TYR A 5 -11.18 6.60 20.65
CA TYR A 5 -11.26 5.91 19.37
C TYR A 5 -10.37 6.67 18.36
N PRO A 6 -9.91 6.02 17.27
CA PRO A 6 -9.06 6.68 16.29
C PRO A 6 -9.82 7.83 15.62
N ILE A 7 -9.18 8.99 15.54
CA ILE A 7 -9.74 10.17 14.86
C ILE A 7 -9.35 10.10 13.40
N GLN A 8 -10.29 9.75 12.54
CA GLN A 8 -10.05 9.46 11.12
C GLN A 8 -10.99 10.29 10.24
N ARG A 9 -10.62 10.48 8.99
CA ARG A 9 -11.51 11.02 7.95
C ARG A 9 -11.84 9.92 6.94
N TRP A 10 -13.10 9.90 6.51
CA TRP A 10 -13.62 8.87 5.62
C TRP A 10 -13.96 9.48 4.26
N TYR A 11 -13.44 8.87 3.20
CA TYR A 11 -13.87 9.13 1.83
C TYR A 11 -14.68 7.92 1.36
N ILE A 12 -15.99 8.12 1.14
CA ILE A 12 -16.90 7.08 0.69
C ILE A 12 -17.14 7.31 -0.80
N ALA A 13 -16.83 6.31 -1.62
CA ALA A 13 -17.06 6.39 -3.06
C ALA A 13 -18.56 6.55 -3.37
N ALA A 14 -18.89 7.38 -4.35
CA ALA A 14 -20.27 7.62 -4.77
C ALA A 14 -20.78 6.46 -5.63
N ALA A 15 -22.00 6.01 -5.38
CA ALA A 15 -22.63 4.97 -6.20
C ALA A 15 -23.11 5.52 -7.55
N ASN A 16 -22.91 4.76 -8.63
CA ASN A 16 -23.52 5.01 -9.94
C ASN A 16 -24.39 3.80 -10.35
N PRO A 17 -25.68 3.79 -9.98
CA PRO A 17 -26.55 2.63 -10.18
C PRO A 17 -26.63 2.14 -11.63
N GLU A 18 -26.69 3.06 -12.60
CA GLU A 18 -26.80 2.70 -14.03
C GLU A 18 -25.55 1.94 -14.52
N LYS A 19 -24.36 2.45 -14.20
CA LYS A 19 -23.10 1.76 -14.55
C LYS A 19 -22.97 0.41 -13.84
N ILE A 20 -23.39 0.34 -12.57
CA ILE A 20 -23.34 -0.88 -11.75
C ILE A 20 -24.24 -1.96 -12.36
N GLU A 21 -25.49 -1.62 -12.70
CA GLU A 21 -26.44 -2.56 -13.31
C GLU A 21 -26.00 -3.04 -14.69
N GLY A 22 -25.44 -2.15 -15.51
CA GLY A 22 -24.88 -2.49 -16.82
C GLY A 22 -23.73 -3.49 -16.70
N LEU A 23 -22.70 -3.15 -15.91
CA LEU A 23 -21.53 -4.00 -15.73
C LEU A 23 -21.88 -5.34 -15.09
N ALA A 24 -22.74 -5.34 -14.07
CA ALA A 24 -23.18 -6.58 -13.41
C ALA A 24 -23.86 -7.54 -14.39
N ARG A 25 -24.72 -7.02 -15.26
CA ARG A 25 -25.47 -7.82 -16.26
C ARG A 25 -24.57 -8.38 -17.35
N GLU A 26 -23.71 -7.54 -17.92
CA GLU A 26 -22.86 -7.92 -19.05
C GLU A 26 -21.75 -8.90 -18.64
N MET A 27 -21.19 -8.74 -17.44
CA MET A 27 -20.10 -9.57 -16.94
C MET A 27 -20.56 -10.71 -16.02
N GLY A 28 -21.86 -10.82 -15.73
CA GLY A 28 -22.41 -11.83 -14.81
C GLY A 28 -21.89 -11.69 -13.37
N LEU A 29 -21.65 -10.46 -12.92
CA LEU A 29 -21.09 -10.17 -11.59
C LEU A 29 -22.22 -9.90 -10.58
N SER A 30 -21.92 -10.12 -9.29
CA SER A 30 -22.80 -9.61 -8.23
C SER A 30 -22.82 -8.07 -8.25
N SER A 31 -23.96 -7.47 -7.90
CA SER A 31 -24.09 -6.01 -7.84
C SER A 31 -23.03 -5.36 -6.94
N LEU A 32 -22.62 -6.06 -5.87
CA LEU A 32 -21.59 -5.60 -4.97
C LEU A 32 -20.21 -5.59 -5.63
N LEU A 33 -19.85 -6.67 -6.35
CA LEU A 33 -18.58 -6.72 -7.07
C LEU A 33 -18.53 -5.66 -8.17
N ALA A 34 -19.61 -5.50 -8.94
CA ALA A 34 -19.73 -4.42 -9.93
C ALA A 34 -19.58 -3.04 -9.28
N THR A 35 -20.15 -2.82 -8.09
CA THR A 35 -19.97 -1.57 -7.33
C THR A 35 -18.50 -1.31 -6.99
N ILE A 36 -17.78 -2.32 -6.49
CA ILE A 36 -16.35 -2.20 -6.19
C ILE A 36 -15.55 -1.83 -7.46
N LEU A 37 -15.82 -2.51 -8.57
CA LEU A 37 -15.14 -2.25 -9.85
C LEU A 37 -15.40 -0.82 -10.35
N ILE A 38 -16.66 -0.40 -10.43
CA ILE A 38 -17.05 0.96 -10.85
C ILE A 38 -16.39 2.02 -9.96
N ASN A 39 -16.41 1.83 -8.64
CA ASN A 39 -15.84 2.80 -7.70
C ASN A 39 -14.31 2.86 -7.74
N ARG A 40 -13.66 1.87 -8.36
CA ARG A 40 -12.23 1.83 -8.65
C ARG A 40 -11.87 2.28 -10.06
N GLY A 41 -12.84 2.81 -10.82
CA GLY A 41 -12.64 3.27 -12.20
C GLY A 41 -12.58 2.15 -13.24
N ILE A 42 -13.02 0.94 -12.90
CA ILE A 42 -13.13 -0.20 -13.82
C ILE A 42 -14.57 -0.24 -14.32
N ASP A 43 -14.85 0.53 -15.38
CA ASP A 43 -16.22 0.84 -15.80
C ASP A 43 -16.61 0.35 -17.20
N THR A 44 -15.78 -0.47 -17.82
CA THR A 44 -16.09 -1.17 -19.07
C THR A 44 -15.92 -2.68 -18.92
N PRO A 45 -16.69 -3.50 -19.66
CA PRO A 45 -16.55 -4.95 -19.67
C PRO A 45 -15.15 -5.42 -20.03
N GLU A 46 -14.48 -4.75 -20.97
CA GLU A 46 -13.14 -5.10 -21.43
C GLU A 46 -12.11 -4.94 -20.30
N ILE A 47 -12.13 -3.79 -19.61
CA ILE A 47 -11.24 -3.54 -18.46
C ILE A 47 -11.57 -4.50 -17.32
N ALA A 48 -12.86 -4.72 -17.04
CA ALA A 48 -13.30 -5.63 -15.98
C ALA A 48 -12.83 -7.07 -16.24
N LYS A 49 -12.93 -7.56 -17.49
CA LYS A 49 -12.47 -8.89 -17.87
C LYS A 49 -10.98 -9.08 -17.62
N THR A 50 -10.15 -8.15 -18.07
CA THR A 50 -8.69 -8.19 -17.86
C THR A 50 -8.33 -8.04 -16.38
N TYR A 51 -9.07 -7.22 -15.64
CA TYR A 51 -8.83 -7.03 -14.21
C TYR A 51 -9.14 -8.31 -13.39
N ILE A 52 -10.25 -8.99 -13.69
CA ILE A 52 -10.66 -10.25 -13.05
C ILE A 52 -9.70 -11.37 -13.43
N ASP A 53 -9.34 -11.48 -14.71
CA ASP A 53 -8.37 -12.47 -15.17
C ASP A 53 -7.21 -11.87 -15.98
N PRO A 54 -6.13 -11.43 -15.31
CA PRO A 54 -4.97 -10.82 -15.98
C PRO A 54 -4.25 -11.75 -16.98
N GLU A 55 -4.51 -13.05 -16.95
CA GLU A 55 -3.91 -14.01 -17.87
C GLU A 55 -4.56 -13.99 -19.26
N VAL A 56 -5.81 -13.51 -19.39
CA VAL A 56 -6.49 -13.37 -20.69
C VAL A 56 -5.97 -12.20 -21.53
N ASP A 57 -5.23 -11.29 -20.90
CA ASP A 57 -4.73 -10.10 -21.56
C ASP A 57 -3.69 -10.44 -22.64
N SER A 58 -3.64 -9.63 -23.69
CA SER A 58 -2.60 -9.73 -24.71
C SER A 58 -1.57 -8.64 -24.46
N LEU A 59 -0.48 -9.00 -23.78
CA LEU A 59 0.57 -8.03 -23.47
C LEU A 59 1.42 -7.74 -24.72
N PRO A 60 1.77 -6.47 -24.97
CA PRO A 60 2.73 -6.12 -26.00
C PRO A 60 4.10 -6.75 -25.68
N SER A 61 4.91 -7.00 -26.71
CA SER A 61 6.25 -7.56 -26.50
C SER A 61 7.16 -6.56 -25.78
N PRO A 62 7.95 -6.96 -24.77
CA PRO A 62 8.93 -6.08 -24.14
C PRO A 62 9.92 -5.44 -25.13
N LEU A 63 10.25 -6.15 -26.22
CA LEU A 63 11.13 -5.64 -27.29
C LEU A 63 10.50 -4.46 -28.06
N GLY A 64 9.17 -4.38 -28.13
CA GLY A 64 8.46 -3.26 -28.74
C GLY A 64 8.25 -2.09 -27.80
N GLU A 65 8.33 -2.32 -26.48
CA GLU A 65 8.09 -1.30 -25.46
C GLU A 65 9.38 -0.62 -25.01
N PHE A 66 10.43 -1.39 -24.71
CA PHE A 66 11.71 -0.87 -24.21
C PHE A 66 12.68 -0.61 -25.37
N PRO A 67 12.96 0.67 -25.74
CA PRO A 67 13.74 0.99 -26.93
C PRO A 67 15.17 0.42 -26.89
N ASP A 68 15.75 0.36 -25.70
CA ASP A 68 17.13 -0.09 -25.49
C ASP A 68 17.25 -1.58 -25.14
N LEU A 69 16.13 -2.33 -25.07
CA LEU A 69 16.17 -3.75 -24.68
C LEU A 69 16.92 -4.60 -25.70
N GLU A 70 16.67 -4.43 -26.99
CA GLU A 70 17.40 -5.16 -28.03
C GLU A 70 18.91 -4.85 -27.99
N LYS A 71 19.26 -3.57 -27.79
CA LYS A 71 20.66 -3.13 -27.63
C LYS A 71 21.31 -3.81 -26.42
N SER A 72 20.61 -3.84 -25.28
CA SER A 72 21.07 -4.44 -24.02
C SER A 72 21.30 -5.94 -24.17
N VAL A 73 20.35 -6.66 -24.78
CA VAL A 73 20.49 -8.09 -25.08
C VAL A 73 21.69 -8.35 -25.99
N ASN A 74 21.85 -7.55 -27.06
CA ASN A 74 22.97 -7.71 -27.98
C ASN A 74 24.34 -7.44 -27.32
N LEU A 75 24.41 -6.50 -26.37
CA LEU A 75 25.62 -6.25 -25.59
C LEU A 75 25.96 -7.45 -24.69
N LEU A 76 24.97 -8.00 -23.97
CA LEU A 76 25.15 -9.17 -23.11
C LEU A 76 25.58 -10.40 -23.92
N VAL A 77 24.88 -10.70 -25.01
CA VAL A 77 25.21 -11.86 -25.87
C VAL A 77 26.63 -11.76 -26.42
N LYS A 78 27.05 -10.55 -26.83
CA LYS A 78 28.43 -10.32 -27.30
C LYS A 78 29.46 -10.49 -26.19
N ALA A 79 29.20 -9.95 -24.99
CA ALA A 79 30.09 -10.10 -23.85
C ALA A 79 30.26 -11.58 -23.47
N ILE A 80 29.15 -12.32 -23.37
CA ILE A 80 29.16 -13.76 -23.07
C ILE A 80 29.93 -14.54 -24.14
N ALA A 81 29.68 -14.26 -25.43
CA ALA A 81 30.34 -14.97 -26.53
C ALA A 81 31.85 -14.72 -26.60
N ARG A 82 32.33 -13.56 -26.11
CA ARG A 82 33.75 -13.18 -26.07
C ARG A 82 34.46 -13.62 -24.79
N GLY A 83 33.72 -14.04 -23.77
CA GLY A 83 34.26 -14.24 -22.43
C GLY A 83 34.66 -12.92 -21.74
N ASP A 84 34.02 -11.81 -22.11
CA ASP A 84 34.22 -10.53 -21.42
C ASP A 84 33.66 -10.66 -20.00
N LYS A 85 34.39 -10.16 -18.99
CA LYS A 85 33.90 -10.10 -17.61
C LYS A 85 32.73 -9.13 -17.50
N ILE A 86 31.64 -9.58 -16.88
CA ILE A 86 30.44 -8.80 -16.60
C ILE A 86 30.37 -8.52 -15.10
N ALA A 87 29.98 -7.31 -14.71
CA ALA A 87 29.75 -6.97 -13.31
C ALA A 87 28.35 -6.42 -13.08
N ILE A 88 27.65 -6.91 -12.05
CA ILE A 88 26.36 -6.40 -11.61
C ILE A 88 26.57 -5.42 -10.46
N CYS A 89 26.08 -4.19 -10.58
CA CYS A 89 26.05 -3.22 -9.49
C CYS A 89 24.63 -3.12 -8.93
N GLY A 90 24.39 -3.76 -7.79
CA GLY A 90 23.08 -3.80 -7.14
C GLY A 90 22.85 -2.73 -6.09
N ASP A 91 21.65 -2.72 -5.52
CA ASP A 91 21.30 -1.97 -4.31
C ASP A 91 21.09 -2.89 -3.11
N TYR A 92 21.12 -2.30 -1.90
CA TYR A 92 21.07 -3.02 -0.64
C TYR A 92 19.66 -3.38 -0.17
N ASP A 93 18.59 -2.91 -0.81
CA ASP A 93 17.23 -3.29 -0.39
C ASP A 93 16.74 -4.58 -1.07
N ALA A 94 15.52 -5.01 -0.76
CA ALA A 94 15.00 -6.26 -1.29
C ALA A 94 14.91 -6.29 -2.82
N ASP A 95 14.61 -5.16 -3.48
CA ASP A 95 14.54 -5.11 -4.94
C ASP A 95 15.94 -5.25 -5.54
N GLY A 96 16.89 -4.44 -5.09
CA GLY A 96 18.29 -4.51 -5.52
C GLY A 96 18.92 -5.88 -5.27
N MET A 97 18.72 -6.48 -4.09
CA MET A 97 19.28 -7.79 -3.76
C MET A 97 18.63 -8.91 -4.58
N THR A 98 17.31 -8.92 -4.74
CA THR A 98 16.63 -9.95 -5.56
C THR A 98 16.93 -9.79 -7.05
N SER A 99 17.06 -8.56 -7.55
CA SER A 99 17.50 -8.25 -8.93
C SER A 99 18.91 -8.76 -9.20
N THR A 100 19.83 -8.50 -8.26
CA THR A 100 21.21 -8.97 -8.34
C THR A 100 21.26 -10.50 -8.37
N SER A 101 20.57 -11.17 -7.46
CA SER A 101 20.48 -12.63 -7.44
C SER A 101 19.85 -13.19 -8.71
N LEU A 102 18.81 -12.55 -9.24
CA LEU A 102 18.14 -12.95 -10.48
C LEU A 102 19.10 -12.93 -11.67
N LEU A 103 19.83 -11.84 -11.85
CA LEU A 103 20.77 -11.70 -12.96
C LEU A 103 22.02 -12.55 -12.77
N LEU A 104 22.52 -12.73 -11.54
CA LEU A 104 23.60 -13.67 -11.26
C LEU A 104 23.23 -15.09 -11.70
N ARG A 105 22.04 -15.59 -11.31
CA ARG A 105 21.58 -16.93 -11.71
C ARG A 105 21.40 -17.03 -13.22
N ALA A 106 20.77 -16.03 -13.84
CA ALA A 106 20.54 -16.02 -15.28
C ALA A 106 21.86 -16.01 -16.07
N LEU A 107 22.76 -15.07 -15.78
CA LEU A 107 24.01 -14.90 -16.53
C LEU A 107 24.97 -16.10 -16.34
N ARG A 108 25.07 -16.65 -15.12
CA ARG A 108 25.85 -17.89 -14.89
C ARG A 108 25.30 -19.06 -15.70
N HIS A 109 23.98 -19.24 -15.73
CA HIS A 109 23.34 -20.27 -16.56
C HIS A 109 23.62 -20.08 -18.07
N LEU A 110 23.70 -18.84 -18.53
CA LEU A 110 24.01 -18.53 -19.92
C LEU A 110 25.50 -18.72 -20.28
N GLY A 111 26.37 -18.87 -19.27
CA GLY A 111 27.81 -19.10 -19.40
C GLY A 111 28.67 -17.86 -19.24
N ALA A 112 28.15 -16.80 -18.61
CA ALA A 112 28.90 -15.58 -18.34
C ALA A 112 29.93 -15.75 -17.21
N ASP A 113 31.09 -15.09 -17.33
CA ASP A 113 31.95 -14.74 -16.20
C ASP A 113 31.39 -13.47 -15.55
N VAL A 114 30.68 -13.63 -14.43
CA VAL A 114 29.91 -12.55 -13.79
C VAL A 114 30.23 -12.42 -12.31
N ASN A 115 30.56 -11.18 -11.92
CA ASN A 115 30.74 -10.73 -10.54
C ASN A 115 29.67 -9.70 -10.16
N HIS A 116 29.61 -9.32 -8.88
CA HIS A 116 28.71 -8.28 -8.41
C HIS A 116 29.34 -7.43 -7.30
N ALA A 117 28.82 -6.21 -7.14
CA ALA A 117 29.08 -5.36 -6.00
C ALA A 117 27.75 -4.73 -5.53
N ILE A 118 27.62 -4.57 -4.22
CA ILE A 118 26.51 -3.85 -3.58
C ILE A 118 27.13 -2.82 -2.64
N PRO A 119 26.75 -1.54 -2.73
CA PRO A 119 27.33 -0.50 -1.90
C PRO A 119 26.91 -0.65 -0.43
N SER A 120 27.77 -0.20 0.47
CA SER A 120 27.41 -0.10 1.88
C SER A 120 26.47 1.09 2.12
N ARG A 121 25.23 0.82 2.56
CA ARG A 121 24.26 1.86 2.96
C ARG A 121 24.80 2.85 3.99
N MET A 122 25.66 2.35 4.89
CA MET A 122 26.19 3.12 6.01
C MET A 122 27.31 4.06 5.56
N LYS A 123 28.27 3.54 4.77
CA LYS A 123 29.51 4.25 4.42
C LYS A 123 29.47 4.94 3.06
N GLU A 124 28.85 4.30 2.07
CA GLU A 124 29.00 4.65 0.66
C GLU A 124 27.74 5.30 0.10
N GLY A 125 26.59 5.00 0.72
CA GLY A 125 25.30 5.48 0.27
C GLY A 125 24.68 4.54 -0.75
N TYR A 126 23.92 5.11 -1.68
CA TYR A 126 23.02 4.38 -2.57
C TYR A 126 23.61 4.26 -3.98
N GLY A 127 23.50 3.06 -4.57
CA GLY A 127 23.83 2.77 -5.97
C GLY A 127 25.32 2.79 -6.36
N ILE A 128 25.56 2.71 -7.66
CA ILE A 128 26.90 2.77 -8.29
C ILE A 128 27.65 4.04 -7.90
N ASN A 129 28.93 3.89 -7.56
CA ASN A 129 29.81 4.98 -7.15
C ASN A 129 31.20 4.85 -7.79
N GLN A 130 32.02 5.89 -7.66
CA GLN A 130 33.36 5.96 -8.25
C GLN A 130 34.25 4.77 -7.86
N ARG A 131 34.27 4.38 -6.58
CA ARG A 131 35.06 3.24 -6.09
C ARG A 131 34.71 1.95 -6.83
N ILE A 132 33.41 1.64 -6.92
CA ILE A 132 32.94 0.41 -7.59
C ILE A 132 33.35 0.41 -9.07
N VAL A 133 33.26 1.56 -9.74
CA VAL A 133 33.66 1.71 -11.14
C VAL A 133 35.16 1.47 -11.32
N GLU A 134 35.99 2.06 -10.48
CA GLU A 134 37.45 1.90 -10.50
C GLU A 134 37.85 0.43 -10.24
N GLU A 135 37.27 -0.22 -9.23
CA GLU A 135 37.53 -1.64 -8.93
C GLU A 135 37.11 -2.57 -10.08
N PHE A 136 35.99 -2.29 -10.74
CA PHE A 136 35.56 -3.04 -11.92
C PHE A 136 36.50 -2.82 -13.11
N ALA A 137 36.94 -1.58 -13.35
CA ALA A 137 37.93 -1.29 -14.38
C ALA A 137 39.25 -2.03 -14.14
N GLU A 138 39.78 -1.97 -12.91
CA GLU A 138 41.02 -2.62 -12.50
C GLU A 138 40.95 -4.16 -12.60
N SER A 139 39.79 -4.75 -12.36
CA SER A 139 39.57 -6.19 -12.48
C SER A 139 39.30 -6.68 -13.91
N GLY A 140 39.32 -5.76 -14.89
CA GLY A 140 39.16 -6.05 -16.32
C GLY A 140 37.71 -6.30 -16.74
N VAL A 141 36.73 -5.71 -16.04
CA VAL A 141 35.31 -5.77 -16.42
C VAL A 141 35.10 -5.00 -17.73
N GLY A 142 34.43 -5.65 -18.70
CA GLY A 142 34.09 -5.03 -19.99
C GLY A 142 32.66 -4.46 -20.05
N LEU A 143 31.78 -4.90 -19.15
CA LEU A 143 30.38 -4.52 -19.11
C LEU A 143 29.85 -4.47 -17.67
N ILE A 144 29.35 -3.31 -17.26
CA ILE A 144 28.60 -3.10 -16.02
C ILE A 144 27.11 -3.17 -16.31
N LEU A 145 26.37 -3.85 -15.45
CA LEU A 145 24.92 -3.88 -15.40
C LEU A 145 24.47 -3.32 -14.05
N THR A 146 23.89 -2.12 -14.01
CA THR A 146 23.27 -1.64 -12.77
C THR A 146 21.91 -2.28 -12.61
N VAL A 147 21.52 -2.59 -11.38
CA VAL A 147 20.19 -3.12 -11.05
C VAL A 147 19.61 -2.34 -9.89
N ASP A 148 18.40 -1.83 -10.10
CA ASP A 148 17.68 -1.01 -9.12
C ASP A 148 18.47 0.25 -8.68
N ASN A 149 19.35 0.75 -9.56
CA ASN A 149 20.07 2.00 -9.39
C ASN A 149 20.69 2.47 -10.72
N GLY A 150 21.27 3.66 -10.70
CA GLY A 150 22.13 4.18 -11.78
C GLY A 150 21.48 5.26 -12.64
N ILE A 151 20.15 5.41 -12.65
CA ILE A 151 19.48 6.40 -13.51
C ILE A 151 19.87 7.85 -13.20
N SER A 152 20.31 8.12 -11.98
CA SER A 152 20.76 9.43 -11.51
C SER A 152 22.27 9.53 -11.27
N ALA A 153 23.04 8.47 -11.57
CA ALA A 153 24.47 8.38 -11.26
C ALA A 153 25.34 8.93 -12.39
N HIS A 154 25.29 10.24 -12.64
CA HIS A 154 25.98 10.87 -13.77
C HIS A 154 27.50 10.67 -13.75
N GLU A 155 28.15 11.04 -12.66
CA GLU A 155 29.61 11.03 -12.55
C GLU A 155 30.17 9.60 -12.57
N PRO A 156 29.64 8.62 -11.81
CA PRO A 156 30.12 7.24 -11.89
C PRO A 156 29.93 6.62 -13.28
N ILE A 157 28.81 6.90 -13.96
CA ILE A 157 28.57 6.37 -15.31
C ILE A 157 29.53 7.02 -16.31
N ALA A 158 29.75 8.33 -16.23
CA ALA A 158 30.72 9.02 -17.09
C ALA A 158 32.14 8.44 -16.91
N LEU A 159 32.58 8.24 -15.67
CA LEU A 159 33.86 7.62 -15.36
C LEU A 159 33.98 6.21 -15.96
N ALA A 160 32.93 5.39 -15.86
CA ALA A 160 32.93 4.06 -16.44
C ALA A 160 33.15 4.10 -17.97
N ILE A 161 32.51 5.05 -18.67
CA ILE A 161 32.71 5.25 -20.10
C ILE A 161 34.13 5.74 -20.40
N GLU A 162 34.68 6.67 -19.62
CA GLU A 162 36.06 7.18 -19.78
C GLU A 162 37.09 6.07 -19.62
N LEU A 163 36.85 5.13 -18.69
CA LEU A 163 37.69 3.94 -18.47
C LEU A 163 37.47 2.83 -19.51
N GLY A 164 36.60 3.05 -20.51
CA GLY A 164 36.35 2.11 -21.61
C GLY A 164 35.36 1.00 -21.31
N LEU A 165 34.64 1.07 -20.18
CA LEU A 165 33.60 0.12 -19.83
C LEU A 165 32.30 0.45 -20.57
N LYS A 166 31.50 -0.58 -20.85
CA LYS A 166 30.10 -0.40 -21.26
C LYS A 166 29.22 -0.43 -20.04
N VAL A 167 28.12 0.31 -20.06
CA VAL A 167 27.16 0.31 -18.95
C VAL A 167 25.73 0.14 -19.46
N ILE A 168 25.02 -0.87 -18.97
CA ILE A 168 23.58 -1.02 -19.12
C ILE A 168 22.95 -0.64 -17.78
N ILE A 169 22.05 0.34 -17.81
CA ILE A 169 21.27 0.73 -16.63
C ILE A 169 19.97 -0.05 -16.62
N THR A 170 19.68 -0.78 -15.54
CA THR A 170 18.34 -1.31 -15.26
C THR A 170 17.84 -0.73 -13.94
N ASP A 171 16.80 0.10 -14.03
CA ASP A 171 16.35 0.93 -12.91
C ASP A 171 14.84 1.22 -13.05
N HIS A 172 14.20 1.66 -11.97
CA HIS A 172 12.79 2.08 -11.95
C HIS A 172 12.56 3.40 -11.19
N HIS A 173 13.62 4.01 -10.66
CA HIS A 173 13.56 5.29 -9.97
C HIS A 173 13.14 6.45 -10.90
N ASP A 174 12.70 7.56 -10.30
CA ASP A 174 12.28 8.75 -11.07
C ASP A 174 13.41 9.26 -11.97
N LEU A 175 13.03 9.68 -13.17
CA LEU A 175 13.96 10.14 -14.17
C LEU A 175 14.50 11.54 -13.82
N PRO A 176 15.83 11.74 -13.80
CA PRO A 176 16.39 13.08 -13.72
C PRO A 176 16.11 13.87 -15.02
N PRO A 177 16.20 15.22 -14.97
CA PRO A 177 15.98 16.07 -16.15
C PRO A 177 16.92 15.76 -17.33
N ILE A 178 18.13 15.29 -17.02
CA ILE A 178 19.13 14.85 -17.98
C ILE A 178 19.45 13.41 -17.62
N LEU A 179 19.50 12.50 -18.59
CA LEU A 179 19.86 11.09 -18.35
C LEU A 179 21.39 10.91 -18.42
N PRO A 180 21.96 9.96 -17.67
CA PRO A 180 23.38 9.63 -17.75
C PRO A 180 23.73 9.02 -19.12
N ASN A 181 24.97 9.23 -19.58
CA ASN A 181 25.43 8.74 -20.88
C ASN A 181 25.82 7.25 -20.83
N ALA A 182 24.86 6.38 -20.55
CA ALA A 182 25.05 4.93 -20.52
C ALA A 182 25.01 4.29 -21.91
N SER A 183 25.54 3.08 -22.04
CA SER A 183 25.46 2.31 -23.29
C SER A 183 24.03 1.88 -23.60
N ALA A 184 23.18 1.65 -22.60
CA ALA A 184 21.74 1.40 -22.76
C ALA A 184 21.00 1.70 -21.45
N ILE A 185 19.74 2.12 -21.52
CA ILE A 185 18.91 2.42 -20.34
C ILE A 185 17.56 1.69 -20.44
N LEU A 186 17.29 0.84 -19.46
CA LEU A 186 16.01 0.19 -19.24
C LEU A 186 15.38 0.77 -17.99
N ASN A 187 14.44 1.70 -18.16
CA ASN A 187 13.63 2.24 -17.07
C ASN A 187 12.15 2.31 -17.49
N PRO A 188 11.22 1.66 -16.76
CA PRO A 188 9.79 1.68 -17.04
C PRO A 188 9.16 3.07 -17.14
N LYS A 189 9.74 4.08 -16.50
CA LYS A 189 9.27 5.47 -16.54
C LYS A 189 9.63 6.20 -17.84
N LEU A 190 10.45 5.59 -18.71
CA LEU A 190 10.65 6.04 -20.09
C LEU A 190 9.51 5.61 -21.03
N LEU A 191 8.66 4.68 -20.58
CA LEU A 191 7.54 4.17 -21.35
C LEU A 191 6.34 5.12 -21.29
N THR A 192 5.35 4.88 -22.15
CA THR A 192 4.09 5.64 -22.09
C THR A 192 3.39 5.41 -20.74
N PRO A 193 2.66 6.40 -20.18
CA PRO A 193 1.98 6.24 -18.89
C PRO A 193 0.99 5.08 -18.81
N ASN A 194 0.47 4.63 -19.96
CA ASN A 194 -0.49 3.52 -20.06
C ASN A 194 0.19 2.17 -20.36
N SER A 195 1.52 2.12 -20.48
CA SER A 195 2.24 0.87 -20.71
C SER A 195 1.97 -0.11 -19.55
N PRO A 196 1.67 -1.39 -19.83
CA PRO A 196 1.47 -2.39 -18.78
C PRO A 196 2.76 -2.68 -18.00
N TYR A 197 3.91 -2.21 -18.48
CA TYR A 197 5.23 -2.36 -17.89
C TYR A 197 5.63 -1.20 -16.96
N GLN A 198 4.88 -0.09 -16.96
CA GLN A 198 5.27 1.14 -16.26
C GLN A 198 5.52 0.93 -14.75
N GLY A 199 4.74 0.04 -14.12
CA GLY A 199 4.81 -0.23 -12.68
C GLY A 199 5.87 -1.25 -12.25
N LEU A 200 6.75 -1.71 -13.14
CA LEU A 200 7.80 -2.67 -12.79
C LEU A 200 8.77 -2.08 -11.74
N ALA A 201 9.16 -2.93 -10.79
CA ALA A 201 10.35 -2.71 -9.97
C ALA A 201 11.63 -3.06 -10.76
N GLY A 202 12.81 -2.76 -10.20
CA GLY A 202 14.10 -3.17 -10.72
C GLY A 202 14.18 -4.68 -11.01
N VAL A 203 13.63 -5.53 -10.12
CA VAL A 203 13.62 -6.99 -10.35
C VAL A 203 12.77 -7.39 -11.56
N GLY A 204 11.76 -6.58 -11.87
CA GLY A 204 10.92 -6.74 -13.05
C GLY A 204 11.67 -6.40 -14.35
N VAL A 205 12.45 -5.33 -14.33
CA VAL A 205 13.31 -4.96 -15.46
C VAL A 205 14.40 -6.02 -15.66
N ALA A 206 15.02 -6.48 -14.57
CA ALA A 206 16.00 -7.56 -14.56
C ALA A 206 15.41 -8.88 -15.10
N TYR A 207 14.18 -9.21 -14.72
CA TYR A 207 13.45 -10.39 -15.24
C TYR A 207 13.27 -10.32 -16.75
N ILE A 208 12.82 -9.17 -17.29
CA ILE A 208 12.67 -8.97 -18.74
C ILE A 208 14.00 -9.13 -19.45
N LEU A 209 15.06 -8.49 -18.96
CA LEU A 209 16.39 -8.56 -19.56
C LEU A 209 16.93 -10.00 -19.58
N ALA A 210 16.81 -10.72 -18.46
CA ALA A 210 17.26 -12.09 -18.33
C ALA A 210 16.50 -13.06 -19.25
N VAL A 211 15.16 -13.00 -19.25
CA VAL A 211 14.31 -13.86 -20.08
C VAL A 211 14.55 -13.60 -21.56
N THR A 212 14.62 -12.33 -21.97
CA THR A 212 14.82 -11.95 -23.39
C THR A 212 16.21 -12.38 -23.87
N THR A 213 17.25 -12.23 -23.04
CA THR A 213 18.61 -12.67 -23.36
C THR A 213 18.67 -14.20 -23.48
N ALA A 214 18.07 -14.93 -22.53
CA ALA A 214 18.02 -16.39 -22.58
C ALA A 214 17.25 -16.92 -23.79
N GLN A 215 16.14 -16.27 -24.17
CA GLN A 215 15.40 -16.57 -25.40
C GLN A 215 16.24 -16.36 -26.64
N LYS A 216 16.95 -15.23 -26.75
CA LYS A 216 17.83 -14.92 -27.89
C LYS A 216 18.95 -15.97 -28.06
N MET A 217 19.44 -16.53 -26.95
CA MET A 217 20.46 -17.57 -26.94
C MET A 217 19.91 -19.00 -27.04
N GLY A 218 18.58 -19.20 -27.07
CA GLY A 218 17.96 -20.53 -27.07
C GLY A 218 18.15 -21.32 -25.77
N LYS A 219 18.43 -20.64 -24.65
CA LYS A 219 18.77 -21.23 -23.34
C LYS A 219 17.77 -20.85 -22.23
N LEU A 220 16.48 -20.77 -22.55
CA LEU A 220 15.45 -20.41 -21.56
C LEU A 220 15.09 -21.59 -20.62
N GLN A 221 15.28 -22.83 -21.08
CA GLN A 221 14.89 -24.02 -20.35
C GLN A 221 15.64 -24.12 -19.01
N GLY A 222 14.90 -24.32 -17.91
CA GLY A 222 15.46 -24.43 -16.56
C GLY A 222 15.63 -23.09 -15.82
N LEU A 223 15.45 -21.94 -16.49
CA LEU A 223 15.56 -20.62 -15.86
C LEU A 223 14.21 -20.05 -15.39
N THR A 224 13.15 -20.24 -16.18
CA THR A 224 11.90 -19.46 -16.00
C THR A 224 11.33 -19.51 -14.59
N GLU A 225 11.32 -20.67 -13.94
CA GLU A 225 10.74 -20.84 -12.61
C GLU A 225 11.55 -20.14 -11.52
N SER A 226 12.89 -20.23 -11.57
CA SER A 226 13.76 -19.58 -10.58
C SER A 226 13.71 -18.05 -10.72
N LEU A 227 13.72 -17.54 -11.96
CA LEU A 227 13.60 -16.11 -12.22
C LEU A 227 12.23 -15.58 -11.79
N LEU A 228 11.14 -16.34 -12.04
CA LEU A 228 9.79 -15.94 -11.62
C LEU A 228 9.66 -15.91 -10.08
N ALA A 229 10.31 -16.84 -9.37
CA ALA A 229 10.31 -16.86 -7.92
C ALA A 229 11.00 -15.61 -7.33
N LEU A 230 12.17 -15.23 -7.86
CA LEU A 230 12.89 -14.02 -7.44
C LEU A 230 12.13 -12.75 -7.82
N PHE A 231 11.57 -12.70 -9.04
CA PHE A 231 10.67 -11.61 -9.46
C PHE A 231 9.52 -11.43 -8.49
N THR A 232 8.87 -12.53 -8.08
CA THR A 232 7.71 -12.48 -7.17
C THR A 232 8.09 -11.96 -5.80
N LEU A 233 9.21 -12.45 -5.26
CA LEU A 233 9.74 -12.04 -3.98
C LEU A 233 10.12 -10.55 -3.98
N GLY A 234 10.91 -10.11 -4.96
CA GLY A 234 11.39 -8.73 -5.07
C GLY A 234 10.25 -7.74 -5.29
N THR A 235 9.37 -7.99 -6.26
CA THR A 235 8.29 -7.05 -6.64
C THR A 235 7.36 -6.76 -5.46
N ILE A 236 7.01 -7.78 -4.66
CA ILE A 236 6.15 -7.58 -3.49
C ILE A 236 6.94 -6.97 -2.32
N ALA A 237 8.21 -7.32 -2.14
CA ALA A 237 9.04 -6.75 -1.08
C ALA A 237 9.39 -5.27 -1.33
N ASP A 238 9.43 -4.85 -2.59
CA ASP A 238 9.59 -3.45 -3.03
C ASP A 238 8.31 -2.62 -2.88
N LEU A 239 7.17 -3.26 -2.59
CA LEU A 239 5.87 -2.59 -2.55
C LEU A 239 5.51 -1.97 -3.93
N ALA A 240 5.93 -2.61 -5.03
CA ALA A 240 5.60 -2.18 -6.38
C ALA A 240 4.08 -2.30 -6.66
N PRO A 241 3.52 -1.49 -7.59
CA PRO A 241 2.12 -1.60 -7.98
C PRO A 241 1.78 -2.98 -8.58
N LEU A 242 0.75 -3.65 -8.03
CA LEU A 242 0.25 -4.96 -8.44
C LEU A 242 -0.78 -4.86 -9.56
N ILE A 243 -0.41 -4.13 -10.62
CA ILE A 243 -1.20 -3.88 -11.83
C ILE A 243 -0.41 -4.32 -13.08
N GLY A 244 -1.04 -4.30 -14.26
CA GLY A 244 -0.37 -4.62 -15.53
C GLY A 244 0.38 -5.96 -15.51
N VAL A 245 1.63 -5.95 -15.98
CA VAL A 245 2.46 -7.16 -16.06
C VAL A 245 2.81 -7.74 -14.69
N ASN A 246 2.98 -6.89 -13.65
CA ASN A 246 3.23 -7.35 -12.29
C ASN A 246 2.09 -8.25 -11.83
N ARG A 247 0.85 -7.78 -11.95
CA ARG A 247 -0.34 -8.53 -11.55
C ARG A 247 -0.41 -9.90 -12.23
N ARG A 248 -0.18 -9.93 -13.55
CA ARG A 248 -0.21 -11.17 -14.34
C ARG A 248 0.85 -12.17 -13.88
N TRP A 249 2.10 -11.74 -13.75
CA TRP A 249 3.19 -12.63 -13.38
C TRP A 249 3.12 -13.06 -11.92
N LEU A 250 2.72 -12.17 -11.01
CA LEU A 250 2.56 -12.49 -9.59
C LEU A 250 1.44 -13.50 -9.34
N LYS A 251 0.33 -13.47 -10.10
CA LYS A 251 -0.73 -14.51 -10.03
C LYS A 251 -0.17 -15.92 -10.31
N ARG A 252 0.86 -16.04 -11.15
CA ARG A 252 1.57 -17.31 -11.39
C ARG A 252 2.63 -17.56 -10.32
N GLY A 253 3.44 -16.56 -10.01
CA GLY A 253 4.54 -16.63 -9.07
C GLY A 253 4.11 -17.05 -7.67
N LEU A 254 3.07 -16.42 -7.13
CA LEU A 254 2.51 -16.73 -5.81
C LEU A 254 1.99 -18.17 -5.67
N ARG A 255 1.44 -18.74 -6.76
CA ARG A 255 1.01 -20.15 -6.80
C ARG A 255 2.20 -21.11 -6.82
N LYS A 256 3.32 -20.70 -7.40
CA LYS A 256 4.50 -21.56 -7.57
C LYS A 256 5.51 -21.44 -6.44
N LEU A 257 5.56 -20.30 -5.77
CA LEU A 257 6.54 -19.99 -4.73
C LEU A 257 6.60 -21.02 -3.59
N PRO A 258 5.47 -21.59 -3.09
CA PRO A 258 5.52 -22.66 -2.09
C PRO A 258 6.33 -23.88 -2.51
N LYS A 259 6.41 -24.16 -3.82
CA LYS A 259 7.16 -25.29 -4.40
C LYS A 259 8.40 -24.83 -5.17
N SER A 260 8.93 -23.66 -4.83
CA SER A 260 10.14 -23.11 -5.46
C SER A 260 11.31 -24.08 -5.31
N GLN A 261 12.09 -24.21 -6.38
CA GLN A 261 13.32 -25.02 -6.38
C GLN A 261 14.53 -24.25 -5.81
N LEU A 262 14.35 -22.98 -5.45
CA LEU A 262 15.39 -22.18 -4.80
C LEU A 262 15.43 -22.52 -3.31
N VAL A 263 16.44 -23.29 -2.90
CA VAL A 263 16.64 -23.71 -1.51
C VAL A 263 16.65 -22.52 -0.55
N GLY A 264 17.21 -21.38 -0.95
CA GLY A 264 17.16 -20.15 -0.16
C GLY A 264 15.76 -19.61 0.13
N ILE A 265 14.86 -19.66 -0.85
CA ILE A 265 13.46 -19.23 -0.65
C ILE A 265 12.75 -20.21 0.28
N GLN A 266 12.98 -21.52 0.11
CA GLN A 266 12.40 -22.55 0.97
C GLN A 266 12.87 -22.38 2.43
N SER A 267 14.18 -22.20 2.66
CA SER A 267 14.74 -21.94 3.99
C SER A 267 14.18 -20.65 4.61
N LEU A 268 14.02 -19.58 3.82
CA LEU A 268 13.44 -18.33 4.31
C LEU A 268 11.96 -18.50 4.69
N MET A 269 11.19 -19.25 3.90
CA MET A 269 9.79 -19.59 4.20
C MET A 269 9.66 -20.40 5.50
N GLN A 270 10.51 -21.42 5.66
CA GLN A 270 10.57 -22.26 6.86
C GLN A 270 10.82 -21.41 8.11
N ILE A 271 11.85 -20.58 8.09
CA ILE A 271 12.21 -19.70 9.23
C ILE A 271 11.13 -18.62 9.46
N ALA A 272 10.42 -18.20 8.41
CA ALA A 272 9.31 -17.28 8.52
C ALA A 272 8.01 -17.89 9.06
N GLY A 273 7.98 -19.21 9.32
CA GLY A 273 6.79 -19.91 9.78
C GLY A 273 5.69 -20.00 8.72
N ILE A 274 6.07 -19.96 7.44
CA ILE A 274 5.16 -20.13 6.32
C ILE A 274 5.09 -21.63 6.01
N SER A 275 3.88 -22.20 6.01
CA SER A 275 3.69 -23.64 5.79
C SER A 275 3.92 -24.01 4.33
N GLU A 276 4.71 -25.06 4.10
CA GLU A 276 4.93 -25.67 2.78
C GLU A 276 3.65 -26.27 2.18
N GLU A 277 2.66 -26.59 3.02
CA GLU A 277 1.37 -27.12 2.59
C GLU A 277 0.45 -26.06 1.98
N GLN A 278 0.81 -24.77 2.08
CA GLN A 278 0.04 -23.70 1.45
C GLN A 278 0.02 -23.87 -0.07
N LYS A 279 -1.20 -23.93 -0.63
CA LYS A 279 -1.39 -24.04 -2.09
C LYS A 279 -0.88 -22.81 -2.85
N GLN A 280 -0.92 -21.64 -2.21
CA GLN A 280 -0.53 -20.36 -2.79
C GLN A 280 -0.17 -19.41 -1.64
N LEU A 281 0.88 -18.61 -1.83
CA LEU A 281 1.19 -17.51 -0.92
C LEU A 281 0.31 -16.29 -1.22
N GLN A 282 0.04 -15.51 -0.18
CA GLN A 282 -0.55 -14.20 -0.32
C GLN A 282 0.53 -13.12 -0.40
N PRO A 283 0.27 -11.97 -1.03
CA PRO A 283 1.19 -10.84 -0.99
C PRO A 283 1.60 -10.45 0.44
N ASP A 284 0.67 -10.57 1.40
CA ASP A 284 0.94 -10.34 2.83
C ASP A 284 1.99 -11.32 3.40
N ASP A 285 2.06 -12.58 2.94
CA ASP A 285 3.08 -13.54 3.36
C ASP A 285 4.48 -13.07 2.95
N ILE A 286 4.60 -12.40 1.80
CA ILE A 286 5.86 -11.82 1.36
C ILE A 286 6.08 -10.47 2.05
N GLY A 287 5.17 -9.52 1.90
CA GLY A 287 5.31 -8.14 2.37
C GLY A 287 5.47 -8.00 3.90
N PHE A 288 4.89 -8.92 4.69
CA PHE A 288 4.97 -8.88 6.15
C PHE A 288 5.83 -9.98 6.77
N LYS A 289 6.20 -11.04 6.04
CA LYS A 289 7.06 -12.11 6.59
C LYS A 289 8.39 -12.24 5.85
N LEU A 290 8.41 -12.49 4.55
CA LEU A 290 9.67 -12.73 3.82
C LEU A 290 10.46 -11.43 3.57
N GLY A 291 9.82 -10.43 2.96
CA GLY A 291 10.41 -9.14 2.60
C GLY A 291 11.07 -8.43 3.79
N PRO A 292 10.47 -8.36 4.99
CA PRO A 292 11.10 -7.74 6.15
C PRO A 292 12.43 -8.39 6.58
N ARG A 293 12.60 -9.69 6.36
CA ARG A 293 13.85 -10.41 6.69
C ARG A 293 14.98 -10.04 5.75
N ILE A 294 14.66 -9.97 4.46
CA ILE A 294 15.57 -9.51 3.41
C ILE A 294 15.94 -8.04 3.63
N ASN A 295 14.93 -7.18 3.78
CA ASN A 295 15.13 -5.74 3.99
C ASN A 295 15.85 -5.40 5.30
N ALA A 296 15.81 -6.27 6.31
CA ALA A 296 16.57 -6.05 7.54
C ALA A 296 18.08 -6.12 7.27
N ILE A 297 18.53 -7.03 6.40
CA ILE A 297 19.92 -7.11 5.96
C ILE A 297 20.37 -5.79 5.34
N GLY A 298 19.60 -5.27 4.39
CA GLY A 298 19.87 -3.98 3.75
C GLY A 298 19.87 -2.76 4.67
N ARG A 299 19.35 -2.89 5.89
CA ARG A 299 19.25 -1.79 6.86
C ARG A 299 20.37 -1.80 7.88
N ILE A 300 20.74 -2.98 8.37
CA ILE A 300 21.64 -3.14 9.53
C ILE A 300 22.61 -4.33 9.41
N GLY A 301 22.70 -4.97 8.24
CA GLY A 301 23.56 -6.13 7.99
C GLY A 301 24.34 -6.03 6.68
N ASP A 302 24.93 -7.16 6.26
CA ASP A 302 25.69 -7.27 5.01
C ASP A 302 24.80 -7.88 3.89
N PRO A 303 24.51 -7.12 2.80
CA PRO A 303 23.75 -7.61 1.65
C PRO A 303 24.23 -8.94 1.06
N GLN A 304 25.52 -9.28 1.19
CA GLN A 304 26.05 -10.56 0.71
C GLN A 304 25.32 -11.76 1.31
N ILE A 305 24.79 -11.65 2.54
CA ILE A 305 24.00 -12.70 3.18
C ILE A 305 22.79 -13.09 2.32
N VAL A 306 22.07 -12.09 1.78
CA VAL A 306 20.89 -12.34 0.94
C VAL A 306 21.31 -12.82 -0.44
N ILE A 307 22.39 -12.26 -1.01
CA ILE A 307 22.87 -12.72 -2.32
C ILE A 307 23.27 -14.20 -2.25
N GLU A 308 24.02 -14.62 -1.24
CA GLU A 308 24.35 -16.03 -1.03
C GLU A 308 23.11 -16.87 -0.78
N LEU A 309 22.18 -16.41 0.09
CA LEU A 309 20.91 -17.08 0.34
C LEU A 309 20.15 -17.40 -0.95
N LEU A 310 19.99 -16.40 -1.84
CA LEU A 310 19.15 -16.52 -3.03
C LEU A 310 19.87 -17.14 -4.23
N THR A 311 21.21 -17.26 -4.18
CA THR A 311 22.02 -17.80 -5.30
C THR A 311 22.65 -19.15 -5.01
N THR A 312 22.74 -19.59 -3.75
CA THR A 312 23.26 -20.92 -3.41
C THR A 312 22.30 -22.03 -3.83
N ASP A 313 22.87 -23.20 -4.13
CA ASP A 313 22.14 -24.46 -4.31
C ASP A 313 22.40 -25.44 -3.14
N ASP A 314 23.20 -25.03 -2.14
CA ASP A 314 23.47 -25.80 -0.92
C ASP A 314 22.43 -25.47 0.17
N ALA A 315 21.68 -26.49 0.60
CA ALA A 315 20.62 -26.35 1.59
C ALA A 315 21.13 -25.96 3.00
N GLY A 316 22.35 -26.37 3.37
CA GLY A 316 22.97 -26.00 4.64
C GLY A 316 23.34 -24.53 4.66
N ILE A 317 23.99 -24.03 3.60
CA ILE A 317 24.29 -22.60 3.43
C ILE A 317 23.00 -21.78 3.39
N ALA A 318 21.99 -22.24 2.66
CA ALA A 318 20.69 -21.57 2.57
C ALA A 318 20.04 -21.42 3.96
N LEU A 319 20.01 -22.48 4.75
CA LEU A 319 19.45 -22.44 6.10
C LEU A 319 20.23 -21.51 7.02
N GLU A 320 21.56 -21.57 6.98
CA GLU A 320 22.42 -20.68 7.77
C GLU A 320 22.14 -19.20 7.45
N ARG A 321 22.12 -18.85 6.16
CA ARG A 321 21.83 -17.47 5.71
C ARG A 321 20.41 -17.04 6.05
N ALA A 322 19.42 -17.93 5.96
CA ALA A 322 18.05 -17.64 6.38
C ALA A 322 17.94 -17.38 7.90
N MET A 323 18.67 -18.13 8.72
CA MET A 323 18.76 -17.89 10.17
C MET A 323 19.41 -16.54 10.49
N GLN A 324 20.47 -16.16 9.75
CA GLN A 324 21.07 -14.83 9.89
C GLN A 324 20.09 -13.71 9.52
N CYS A 325 19.31 -13.87 8.44
CA CYS A 325 18.24 -12.93 8.08
C CYS A 325 17.20 -12.78 9.20
N GLU A 326 16.79 -13.88 9.84
CA GLU A 326 15.86 -13.83 10.97
C GLU A 326 16.45 -13.14 12.20
N GLN A 327 17.69 -13.45 12.54
CA GLN A 327 18.38 -12.84 13.66
C GLN A 327 18.45 -11.31 13.50
N ILE A 328 18.86 -10.86 12.31
CA ILE A 328 18.97 -9.44 11.97
C ILE A 328 17.58 -8.79 11.91
N ASN A 329 16.57 -9.48 11.38
CA ASN A 329 15.19 -9.01 11.40
C ASN A 329 14.67 -8.79 12.82
N ARG A 330 14.97 -9.69 13.76
CA ARG A 330 14.58 -9.54 15.16
C ARG A 330 15.21 -8.31 15.81
N THR A 331 16.53 -8.12 15.63
CA THR A 331 17.22 -6.90 16.10
C THR A 331 16.60 -5.64 15.50
N ARG A 332 16.30 -5.66 14.20
CA ARG A 332 15.62 -4.57 13.50
C ARG A 332 14.23 -4.28 14.08
N GLN A 333 13.46 -5.30 14.47
CA GLN A 333 12.15 -5.13 15.14
C GLN A 333 12.32 -4.48 16.52
N GLU A 334 13.23 -4.97 17.34
CA GLU A 334 13.52 -4.45 18.68
C GLU A 334 13.92 -2.96 18.63
N LEU A 335 14.79 -2.59 17.68
CA LEU A 335 15.15 -1.19 17.45
C LEU A 335 13.94 -0.33 17.04
N CYS A 336 13.09 -0.83 16.12
CA CYS A 336 11.88 -0.11 15.72
C CYS A 336 10.92 0.11 16.89
N GLU A 337 10.68 -0.93 17.71
CA GLU A 337 9.78 -0.86 18.86
C GLU A 337 10.29 0.16 19.88
N LYS A 338 11.58 0.11 20.23
CA LYS A 338 12.19 1.08 21.15
C LYS A 338 12.03 2.53 20.66
N ILE A 339 12.40 2.79 19.41
CA ILE A 339 12.35 4.14 18.83
C ILE A 339 10.90 4.63 18.70
N GLU A 340 9.95 3.76 18.34
CA GLU A 340 8.53 4.10 18.27
C GLU A 340 7.96 4.46 19.65
N GLU A 341 8.29 3.69 20.69
CA GLU A 341 7.87 4.00 22.07
C GLU A 341 8.43 5.34 22.56
N GLU A 342 9.71 5.62 22.30
CA GLU A 342 10.34 6.89 22.64
C GLU A 342 9.72 8.06 21.87
N ALA A 343 9.51 7.90 20.57
CA ALA A 343 8.87 8.90 19.72
C ALA A 343 7.44 9.22 20.19
N ILE A 344 6.64 8.20 20.55
CA ILE A 344 5.29 8.41 21.09
C ILE A 344 5.34 9.16 22.43
N LYS A 345 6.25 8.78 23.34
CA LYS A 345 6.43 9.48 24.63
C LYS A 345 6.79 10.95 24.44
N LEU A 346 7.61 11.29 23.45
CA LEU A 346 7.95 12.68 23.12
C LEU A 346 6.73 13.48 22.65
N VAL A 347 5.91 12.89 21.77
CA VAL A 347 4.67 13.53 21.28
C VAL A 347 3.65 13.70 22.41
N GLU A 348 3.54 12.73 23.31
CA GLU A 348 2.61 12.80 24.45
C GLU A 348 3.05 13.81 25.52
N LYS A 349 4.36 13.95 25.75
CA LYS A 349 4.93 14.92 26.70
C LYS A 349 4.80 16.37 26.20
N THR A 350 4.90 16.57 24.89
CA THR A 350 4.77 17.88 24.25
C THR A 350 3.74 17.79 23.14
N PRO A 351 2.43 17.86 23.46
CA PRO A 351 1.38 17.77 22.47
C PRO A 351 1.56 18.81 21.37
N ILE A 352 1.55 18.35 20.13
CA ILE A 352 1.77 19.21 18.97
C ILE A 352 0.51 20.01 18.69
N LEU A 353 0.67 21.32 18.53
CA LEU A 353 -0.40 22.20 18.12
C LEU A 353 -0.56 22.07 16.61
N TRP A 354 -1.37 21.11 16.16
CA TRP A 354 -1.58 20.84 14.73
C TRP A 354 -2.06 22.06 13.94
N GLN A 355 -2.70 23.03 14.59
CA GLN A 355 -3.04 24.32 13.99
C GLN A 355 -1.82 25.16 13.57
N GLN A 356 -0.66 24.96 14.22
CA GLN A 356 0.57 25.73 14.03
C GLN A 356 1.67 24.93 13.32
N ASP A 357 1.77 23.62 13.51
CA ASP A 357 2.90 22.84 12.97
C ASP A 357 2.52 22.12 11.67
N ARG A 358 1.34 21.47 11.65
CA ARG A 358 0.82 20.57 10.59
C ARG A 358 1.71 19.38 10.19
N VAL A 359 2.94 19.31 10.69
CA VAL A 359 3.93 18.24 10.46
C VAL A 359 4.57 17.82 11.78
N LEU A 360 4.95 16.55 11.87
CA LEU A 360 5.65 16.00 13.04
C LEU A 360 7.15 15.98 12.76
N VAL A 361 7.94 16.71 13.56
CA VAL A 361 9.42 16.70 13.46
C VAL A 361 10.04 16.22 14.77
N LEU A 362 10.62 15.02 14.74
CA LEU A 362 11.27 14.38 15.89
C LEU A 362 12.75 14.15 15.61
N VAL A 363 13.62 14.57 16.51
CA VAL A 363 15.06 14.28 16.44
C VAL A 363 15.52 13.90 17.82
N GLU A 364 16.19 12.76 17.93
CA GLU A 364 16.78 12.27 19.18
C GLU A 364 18.11 11.61 18.94
N LYS A 365 18.91 11.52 20.01
CA LYS A 365 20.17 10.76 19.98
C LYS A 365 19.93 9.26 20.04
N ASP A 366 20.94 8.49 19.65
CA ASP A 366 20.98 7.02 19.76
C ASP A 366 19.89 6.27 18.97
N TRP A 367 19.18 6.96 18.07
CA TRP A 367 18.23 6.35 17.15
C TRP A 367 18.96 5.79 15.94
N HIS A 368 18.82 4.49 15.69
CA HIS A 368 19.52 3.87 14.57
C HIS A 368 18.96 4.33 13.22
N HIS A 369 19.73 5.10 12.45
CA HIS A 369 19.29 5.73 11.20
C HIS A 369 18.79 4.74 10.12
N GLY A 370 19.25 3.48 10.14
CA GLY A 370 18.74 2.41 9.26
C GLY A 370 17.26 2.05 9.45
N VAL A 371 16.66 2.38 10.61
CA VAL A 371 15.26 2.02 10.95
C VAL A 371 14.33 3.20 11.18
N ILE A 372 14.83 4.43 11.35
CA ILE A 372 13.98 5.60 11.63
C ILE A 372 12.89 5.81 10.55
N GLY A 373 13.18 5.51 9.27
CA GLY A 373 12.17 5.60 8.21
C GLY A 373 10.99 4.64 8.36
N ILE A 374 11.18 3.48 9.00
CA ILE A 374 10.09 2.54 9.35
C ILE A 374 9.23 3.17 10.44
N VAL A 375 9.86 3.72 11.47
CA VAL A 375 9.14 4.38 12.57
C VAL A 375 8.38 5.61 12.06
N ALA A 376 8.96 6.42 11.18
CA ALA A 376 8.24 7.52 10.53
C ALA A 376 6.97 7.05 9.83
N SER A 377 6.99 5.90 9.14
CA SER A 377 5.81 5.36 8.46
C SER A 377 4.72 4.96 9.47
N ARG A 378 5.10 4.34 10.59
CA ARG A 378 4.16 4.00 11.67
C ARG A 378 3.56 5.24 12.34
N LEU A 379 4.36 6.30 12.49
CA LEU A 379 3.90 7.58 13.03
C LEU A 379 2.94 8.30 12.05
N VAL A 380 3.18 8.20 10.73
CA VAL A 380 2.22 8.66 9.70
C VAL A 380 0.89 7.91 9.85
N GLU A 381 0.92 6.57 9.96
CA GLU A 381 -0.28 5.76 10.15
C GLU A 381 -1.04 6.13 11.44
N ARG A 382 -0.31 6.37 12.54
CA ARG A 382 -0.87 6.70 13.86
C ARG A 382 -1.50 8.09 13.91
N TYR A 383 -0.81 9.10 13.37
CA TYR A 383 -1.20 10.51 13.54
C TYR A 383 -1.84 11.12 12.29
N GLY A 384 -1.67 10.54 11.11
CA GLY A 384 -2.24 11.05 9.86
C GLY A 384 -1.64 12.37 9.40
N VAL A 385 -0.36 12.60 9.69
CA VAL A 385 0.39 13.82 9.33
C VAL A 385 1.72 13.46 8.69
N PRO A 386 2.34 14.35 7.89
CA PRO A 386 3.72 14.15 7.45
C PRO A 386 4.67 14.06 8.65
N VAL A 387 5.61 13.12 8.60
CA VAL A 387 6.58 12.85 9.67
C VAL A 387 8.00 12.98 9.15
N PHE A 388 8.78 13.81 9.83
CA PHE A 388 10.23 13.95 9.66
C PHE A 388 10.88 13.47 10.96
N ILE A 389 11.72 12.44 10.85
CA ILE A 389 12.41 11.83 11.98
C ILE A 389 13.92 11.88 11.75
N GLY A 390 14.72 12.12 12.77
CA GLY A 390 16.18 12.18 12.63
C GLY A 390 16.96 11.74 13.86
N THR A 391 18.25 11.51 13.64
CA THR A 391 19.24 11.23 14.68
C THR A 391 20.50 12.04 14.43
N TYR A 392 21.25 12.33 15.49
CA TYR A 392 22.60 12.86 15.38
C TYR A 392 23.54 11.80 14.79
N GLU A 393 24.48 12.19 13.92
CA GLU A 393 25.50 11.28 13.39
C GLU A 393 26.51 10.91 14.51
N GLU A 394 26.87 9.62 14.60
CA GLU A 394 27.74 9.12 15.69
C GLU A 394 29.14 9.75 15.66
N GLU A 395 29.69 9.96 14.47
CA GLU A 395 31.02 10.53 14.25
C GLU A 395 31.03 12.08 14.31
N ASP A 396 29.87 12.72 14.13
CA ASP A 396 29.72 14.18 14.14
C ASP A 396 28.34 14.61 14.64
N THR A 397 28.24 14.88 15.95
CA THR A 397 27.00 15.41 16.57
C THR A 397 26.60 16.80 16.04
N GLY A 398 27.48 17.48 15.29
CA GLY A 398 27.18 18.69 14.55
C GLY A 398 26.25 18.46 13.35
N LYS A 399 25.96 17.20 12.99
CA LYS A 399 25.12 16.82 11.85
C LYS A 399 24.02 15.83 12.24
N ILE A 400 22.85 16.02 11.64
CA ILE A 400 21.67 15.17 11.78
C ILE A 400 21.45 14.43 10.47
N ARG A 401 21.16 13.13 10.57
CA ARG A 401 20.65 12.30 9.46
C ARG A 401 19.19 12.00 9.72
N GLY A 402 18.35 12.24 8.73
CA GLY A 402 16.90 12.14 8.84
C GLY A 402 16.22 11.38 7.71
N SER A 403 15.01 10.91 8.01
CA SER A 403 14.08 10.34 7.04
C SER A 403 12.71 11.01 7.17
N ALA A 404 12.00 11.10 6.06
CA ALA A 404 10.68 11.70 5.99
C ALA A 404 9.67 10.74 5.36
N ARG A 405 8.42 10.81 5.82
CA ARG A 405 7.27 10.11 5.26
C ARG A 405 6.08 11.06 5.15
N GLY A 406 5.42 11.04 4.01
CA GLY A 406 4.32 11.95 3.66
C GLY A 406 2.95 11.29 3.77
N ILE A 407 1.93 12.14 3.59
CA ILE A 407 0.54 11.74 3.32
C ILE A 407 0.20 12.08 1.87
N GLU A 408 -0.93 11.60 1.34
CA GLU A 408 -1.33 11.79 -0.07
C GLU A 408 -1.31 13.26 -0.52
N GLU A 409 -1.68 14.17 0.38
CA GLU A 409 -1.73 15.61 0.14
C GLU A 409 -0.39 16.33 0.32
N PHE A 410 0.68 15.65 0.73
CA PHE A 410 1.97 16.29 1.04
C PHE A 410 3.12 15.70 0.23
N HIS A 411 3.80 16.52 -0.57
CA HIS A 411 4.96 16.10 -1.34
C HIS A 411 6.26 16.26 -0.53
N VAL A 412 6.84 15.14 -0.08
CA VAL A 412 8.04 15.14 0.79
C VAL A 412 9.24 15.77 0.08
N PHE A 413 9.53 15.39 -1.17
CA PHE A 413 10.67 15.95 -1.90
C PHE A 413 10.57 17.48 -2.10
N GLU A 414 9.41 18.01 -2.50
CA GLU A 414 9.19 19.47 -2.61
C GLU A 414 9.38 20.18 -1.27
N ALA A 415 8.94 19.56 -0.16
CA ALA A 415 9.15 20.12 1.18
C ALA A 415 10.64 20.19 1.56
N LEU A 416 11.43 19.16 1.20
CA LEU A 416 12.87 19.15 1.40
C LEU A 416 13.57 20.18 0.50
N GLN A 417 13.15 20.29 -0.76
CA GLN A 417 13.66 21.28 -1.71
C GLN A 417 13.37 22.72 -1.23
N PHE A 418 12.20 22.96 -0.64
CA PHE A 418 11.85 24.24 -0.03
C PHE A 418 12.75 24.60 1.17
N CYS A 419 13.44 23.61 1.76
CA CYS A 419 14.38 23.75 2.86
C CYS A 419 15.86 23.62 2.43
N GLN A 420 16.16 23.54 1.13
CA GLN A 420 17.47 23.10 0.63
C GLN A 420 18.67 23.89 1.18
N ASP A 421 18.52 25.17 1.50
CA ASP A 421 19.56 26.05 2.06
C ASP A 421 19.97 25.66 3.49
N LEU A 422 19.12 24.91 4.19
CA LEU A 422 19.35 24.43 5.55
C LEU A 422 19.93 23.01 5.58
N LEU A 423 19.90 22.30 4.44
CA LEU A 423 20.21 20.89 4.34
C LEU A 423 21.62 20.67 3.79
N GLY A 424 22.18 19.50 4.10
CA GLY A 424 23.29 18.91 3.36
C GLY A 424 22.76 18.11 2.17
N LYS A 425 23.03 16.80 2.16
CA LYS A 425 22.45 15.88 1.17
C LYS A 425 20.96 15.66 1.46
N PHE A 426 20.11 15.67 0.44
CA PHE A 426 18.71 15.27 0.53
C PHE A 426 18.21 14.67 -0.79
N GLY A 427 17.12 13.90 -0.73
CA GLY A 427 16.50 13.29 -1.90
C GLY A 427 15.24 12.49 -1.52
N GLY A 428 14.53 11.98 -2.52
CA GLY A 428 13.33 11.18 -2.33
C GLY A 428 12.25 11.47 -3.37
N HIS A 429 11.03 11.06 -3.04
CA HIS A 429 9.85 11.17 -3.90
C HIS A 429 8.68 11.78 -3.12
N LYS A 430 7.46 11.68 -3.67
CA LYS A 430 6.25 12.24 -3.03
C LYS A 430 6.02 11.71 -1.61
N MET A 431 6.11 10.40 -1.40
CA MET A 431 5.72 9.76 -0.13
C MET A 431 6.86 9.56 0.87
N ALA A 432 8.12 9.68 0.44
CA ALA A 432 9.28 9.38 1.29
C ALA A 432 10.51 10.18 0.88
N GLY A 433 11.40 10.44 1.83
CA GLY A 433 12.68 11.08 1.55
C GLY A 433 13.73 10.83 2.63
N GLY A 434 14.97 11.17 2.29
CA GLY A 434 16.11 11.19 3.20
C GLY A 434 16.77 12.56 3.16
N PHE A 435 17.31 13.01 4.29
CA PHE A 435 17.97 14.30 4.39
C PHE A 435 19.08 14.27 5.43
N SER A 436 19.97 15.25 5.35
CA SER A 436 20.93 15.60 6.40
C SER A 436 20.91 17.10 6.61
N LEU A 437 21.25 17.55 7.82
CA LEU A 437 21.35 18.98 8.13
C LEU A 437 22.36 19.23 9.25
N PRO A 438 23.03 20.39 9.29
CA PRO A 438 23.72 20.84 10.49
C PRO A 438 22.75 20.95 11.67
N THR A 439 23.17 20.52 12.86
CA THR A 439 22.38 20.57 14.10
C THR A 439 21.87 21.98 14.41
N ALA A 440 22.70 23.01 14.13
CA ALA A 440 22.33 24.41 14.31
C ALA A 440 21.10 24.84 13.48
N ASN A 441 20.83 24.16 12.36
CA ASN A 441 19.72 24.49 11.46
C ASN A 441 18.38 23.85 11.87
N LEU A 442 18.35 22.98 12.89
CA LEU A 442 17.16 22.20 13.25
C LEU A 442 15.93 23.09 13.55
N LEU A 443 16.12 24.20 14.27
CA LEU A 443 15.01 25.10 14.60
C LEU A 443 14.46 25.78 13.35
N ALA A 444 15.33 26.29 12.47
CA ALA A 444 14.95 26.90 11.21
C ALA A 444 14.25 25.90 10.28
N PHE A 445 14.72 24.64 10.27
CA PHE A 445 14.12 23.56 9.48
C PHE A 445 12.68 23.27 9.92
N LYS A 446 12.42 23.16 11.24
CA LYS A 446 11.07 22.98 11.78
C LYS A 446 10.13 24.12 11.36
N GLN A 447 10.59 25.36 11.48
CA GLN A 447 9.81 26.54 11.08
C GLN A 447 9.50 26.54 9.58
N ARG A 448 10.48 26.20 8.73
CA ARG A 448 10.32 26.21 7.28
C ARG A 448 9.40 25.10 6.77
N LEU A 449 9.49 23.91 7.38
CA LEU A 449 8.54 22.84 7.13
C LEU A 449 7.11 23.22 7.53
N SER A 450 6.92 23.88 8.68
CA SER A 450 5.62 24.43 9.06
C SER A 450 5.12 25.47 8.04
N GLN A 451 5.96 26.38 7.58
CA GLN A 451 5.57 27.34 6.55
C GLN A 451 5.16 26.67 5.22
N PHE A 452 5.88 25.64 4.80
CA PHE A 452 5.54 24.87 3.61
C PHE A 452 4.21 24.13 3.79
N SER A 453 4.03 23.43 4.91
CA SER A 453 2.81 22.70 5.19
C SER A 453 1.58 23.60 5.27
N HIS A 454 1.74 24.87 5.67
CA HIS A 454 0.65 25.85 5.69
C HIS A 454 0.11 26.21 4.30
N LYS A 455 0.95 26.09 3.27
CA LYS A 455 0.56 26.39 1.88
C LYS A 455 -0.23 25.25 1.24
N ILE A 456 -0.02 24.02 1.71
CA ILE A 456 -0.47 22.81 1.02
C ILE A 456 -1.54 22.05 1.79
N LEU A 457 -1.44 21.96 3.12
CA LEU A 457 -2.34 21.16 3.94
C LEU A 457 -3.48 22.00 4.52
N GLN A 458 -4.61 21.37 4.83
CA GLN A 458 -5.70 21.92 5.64
C GLN A 458 -5.82 21.14 6.94
N ILE A 459 -6.40 21.74 7.99
CA ILE A 459 -6.49 21.12 9.32
C ILE A 459 -7.32 19.83 9.28
N GLU A 460 -8.33 19.77 8.42
CA GLU A 460 -9.21 18.62 8.25
C GLU A 460 -8.47 17.40 7.65
N GLN A 461 -7.36 17.64 6.94
CA GLN A 461 -6.53 16.61 6.31
C GLN A 461 -5.54 15.96 7.28
N LEU A 462 -5.28 16.56 8.45
CA LEU A 462 -4.32 16.10 9.47
C LEU A 462 -4.86 14.93 10.31
N LYS A 463 -5.37 13.91 9.61
CA LYS A 463 -6.02 12.71 10.16
C LYS A 463 -5.85 11.56 9.17
N PRO A 464 -5.70 10.31 9.65
CA PRO A 464 -5.66 9.15 8.76
C PRO A 464 -6.89 9.11 7.86
N LEU A 465 -6.67 8.88 6.56
CA LEU A 465 -7.70 8.78 5.54
C LEU A 465 -8.08 7.31 5.34
N ILE A 466 -9.38 7.03 5.40
CA ILE A 466 -9.94 5.74 5.02
C ILE A 466 -10.74 5.92 3.74
N LYS A 467 -10.29 5.29 2.66
CA LYS A 467 -11.03 5.17 1.40
C LYS A 467 -11.94 3.96 1.49
N ILE A 468 -13.23 4.17 1.26
CA ILE A 468 -14.28 3.16 1.42
C ILE A 468 -14.91 2.92 0.06
N ASP A 469 -14.89 1.67 -0.38
CA ASP A 469 -15.44 1.24 -1.66
C ASP A 469 -16.97 1.27 -1.62
N THR A 470 -17.62 0.72 -0.58
CA THR A 470 -19.09 0.67 -0.53
C THR A 470 -19.64 0.30 0.85
N ILE A 471 -20.93 0.59 1.06
CA ILE A 471 -21.71 0.09 2.20
C ILE A 471 -22.06 -1.39 2.01
N ILE A 472 -22.08 -2.17 3.09
CA ILE A 472 -22.57 -3.55 3.08
C ILE A 472 -23.30 -3.89 4.40
N ASP A 473 -24.35 -4.71 4.30
CA ASP A 473 -24.99 -5.33 5.46
C ASP A 473 -24.30 -6.65 5.85
N PHE A 474 -24.24 -6.97 7.13
CA PHE A 474 -23.63 -8.21 7.63
C PHE A 474 -24.27 -9.47 7.05
N LYS A 475 -25.59 -9.46 6.78
CA LYS A 475 -26.29 -10.58 6.13
C LYS A 475 -25.80 -10.88 4.71
N GLN A 476 -25.16 -9.91 4.05
CA GLN A 476 -24.60 -10.08 2.70
C GLN A 476 -23.16 -10.65 2.76
N ILE A 477 -22.53 -10.65 3.95
CA ILE A 477 -21.18 -11.18 4.15
C ILE A 477 -21.28 -12.72 4.20
N THR A 478 -21.13 -13.32 3.03
CA THR A 478 -21.15 -14.78 2.84
C THR A 478 -19.79 -15.28 2.34
N LEU A 479 -19.55 -16.59 2.46
CA LEU A 479 -18.36 -17.21 1.89
C LEU A 479 -18.30 -17.05 0.36
N GLU A 480 -19.44 -17.12 -0.32
CA GLU A 480 -19.53 -16.91 -1.77
C GLU A 480 -19.08 -15.50 -2.16
N LEU A 481 -19.57 -14.47 -1.47
CA LEU A 481 -19.13 -13.10 -1.69
C LEU A 481 -17.62 -12.95 -1.44
N PHE A 482 -17.13 -13.54 -0.34
CA PHE A 482 -15.70 -13.51 -0.05
C PHE A 482 -14.88 -14.13 -1.18
N GLN A 483 -15.28 -15.31 -1.70
CA GLN A 483 -14.60 -15.97 -2.82
C GLN A 483 -14.65 -15.13 -4.11
N GLN A 484 -15.76 -14.45 -4.40
CA GLN A 484 -15.85 -13.52 -5.53
C GLN A 484 -14.84 -12.38 -5.40
N ILE A 485 -14.75 -11.77 -4.22
CA ILE A 485 -13.77 -10.73 -3.94
C ILE A 485 -12.36 -11.31 -4.05
N ASP A 486 -12.09 -12.43 -3.40
CA ASP A 486 -10.77 -13.06 -3.33
C ASP A 486 -10.23 -13.49 -4.71
N SER A 487 -11.11 -13.76 -5.69
CA SER A 487 -10.72 -14.00 -7.08
C SER A 487 -9.97 -12.83 -7.73
N LEU A 488 -10.12 -11.62 -7.20
CA LEU A 488 -9.44 -10.40 -7.65
C LEU A 488 -8.02 -10.24 -7.08
N GLN A 489 -7.50 -11.23 -6.37
CA GLN A 489 -6.10 -11.29 -5.97
C GLN A 489 -5.14 -11.26 -7.17
N PRO A 490 -3.87 -10.85 -6.98
CA PRO A 490 -3.23 -10.49 -5.71
C PRO A 490 -3.58 -9.08 -5.20
N TRP A 491 -3.75 -8.93 -3.89
CA TRP A 491 -3.98 -7.64 -3.23
C TRP A 491 -2.66 -6.93 -2.85
N GLY A 492 -2.59 -5.62 -3.04
CA GLY A 492 -1.41 -4.82 -2.72
C GLY A 492 -1.53 -3.40 -3.25
N ILE A 493 -0.42 -2.69 -3.41
CA ILE A 493 -0.43 -1.33 -3.96
C ILE A 493 -0.99 -1.34 -5.38
N GLY A 494 -1.84 -0.39 -5.72
CA GLY A 494 -2.55 -0.35 -7.00
C GLY A 494 -3.69 -1.36 -7.13
N ASN A 495 -3.82 -2.33 -6.22
CA ASN A 495 -4.95 -3.24 -6.13
C ASN A 495 -5.28 -3.57 -4.66
N GLU A 496 -5.80 -2.61 -3.91
CA GLU A 496 -6.01 -2.75 -2.47
C GLU A 496 -7.19 -3.67 -2.15
N LEU A 497 -7.17 -4.33 -0.98
CA LEU A 497 -8.34 -5.04 -0.46
C LEU A 497 -9.53 -4.08 -0.33
N PRO A 498 -10.74 -4.47 -0.77
CA PRO A 498 -11.92 -3.64 -0.62
C PRO A 498 -12.21 -3.29 0.84
N VAL A 499 -12.47 -2.01 1.09
CA VAL A 499 -12.89 -1.50 2.38
C VAL A 499 -14.38 -1.23 2.32
N PHE A 500 -15.11 -1.96 3.15
CA PHE A 500 -16.54 -1.82 3.33
C PHE A 500 -16.83 -0.93 4.54
N TRP A 501 -18.05 -0.42 4.62
CA TRP A 501 -18.53 0.18 5.86
C TRP A 501 -19.96 -0.23 6.21
N THR A 502 -20.27 -0.14 7.49
CA THR A 502 -21.62 -0.38 8.02
C THR A 502 -21.93 0.67 9.10
N PRO A 503 -23.07 1.38 8.98
CA PRO A 503 -23.46 2.39 9.95
C PRO A 503 -24.03 1.77 11.23
N ASN A 504 -23.89 2.51 12.33
CA ASN A 504 -24.61 2.29 13.59
C ASN A 504 -24.64 0.82 14.09
N VAL A 505 -23.49 0.14 14.05
CA VAL A 505 -23.35 -1.21 14.61
C VAL A 505 -23.20 -1.14 16.12
N ARG A 506 -23.72 -2.15 16.81
CA ARG A 506 -23.64 -2.29 18.27
C ARG A 506 -22.46 -3.17 18.65
N VAL A 507 -21.61 -2.69 19.56
CA VAL A 507 -20.58 -3.52 20.21
C VAL A 507 -21.27 -4.42 21.24
N VAL A 508 -21.28 -5.72 20.99
CA VAL A 508 -21.85 -6.74 21.88
C VAL A 508 -20.81 -7.17 22.90
N GLU A 509 -19.61 -7.50 22.42
CA GLU A 509 -18.46 -7.89 23.24
C GLU A 509 -17.21 -7.21 22.70
N GLN A 510 -16.27 -6.89 23.60
CA GLN A 510 -14.95 -6.42 23.23
C GLN A 510 -13.93 -6.84 24.29
N LYS A 511 -12.75 -7.25 23.85
CA LYS A 511 -11.62 -7.57 24.74
C LYS A 511 -10.29 -7.33 24.05
N THR A 512 -9.30 -6.92 24.83
CA THR A 512 -7.92 -6.86 24.35
C THR A 512 -7.34 -8.28 24.23
N ILE A 513 -6.54 -8.51 23.18
CA ILE A 513 -5.84 -9.78 22.94
C ILE A 513 -4.40 -9.52 22.49
N GLY A 514 -3.50 -10.47 22.78
CA GLY A 514 -2.08 -10.36 22.45
C GLY A 514 -1.42 -9.16 23.15
N LYS A 515 -0.41 -8.56 22.50
CA LYS A 515 0.30 -7.38 23.05
C LYS A 515 -0.53 -6.09 22.99
N ASN A 516 -1.32 -5.87 21.93
CA ASN A 516 -2.04 -4.60 21.73
C ASN A 516 -3.21 -4.68 20.71
N HIS A 517 -3.94 -5.78 20.60
CA HIS A 517 -5.04 -5.90 19.61
C HIS A 517 -6.41 -5.95 20.28
N LEU A 518 -7.46 -5.66 19.53
CA LEU A 518 -8.85 -5.68 20.01
C LEU A 518 -9.64 -6.75 19.25
N LYS A 519 -10.33 -7.62 19.99
CA LYS A 519 -11.29 -8.58 19.43
C LYS A 519 -12.69 -8.17 19.84
N LEU A 520 -13.62 -8.14 18.89
CA LEU A 520 -15.00 -7.71 19.11
C LEU A 520 -16.01 -8.71 18.56
N LEU A 521 -17.20 -8.67 19.14
CA LEU A 521 -18.42 -9.20 18.54
C LEU A 521 -19.34 -8.01 18.28
N LEU A 522 -19.71 -7.81 17.02
CA LEU A 522 -20.54 -6.67 16.57
C LEU A 522 -21.89 -7.18 16.10
N ALA A 523 -22.95 -6.40 16.31
CA ALA A 523 -24.30 -6.70 15.87
C ALA A 523 -24.91 -5.54 15.07
N GLN A 524 -25.58 -5.84 13.96
CA GLN A 524 -26.43 -4.89 13.24
C GLN A 524 -27.82 -4.77 13.91
N THR A 525 -28.67 -3.89 13.38
CA THR A 525 -30.02 -3.63 13.92
C THR A 525 -30.96 -4.84 13.87
N ASP A 526 -30.70 -5.79 12.97
CA ASP A 526 -31.43 -7.07 12.83
C ASP A 526 -30.85 -8.19 13.72
N ASP A 527 -29.92 -7.87 14.63
CA ASP A 527 -29.13 -8.78 15.46
C ASP A 527 -28.25 -9.78 14.68
N THR A 528 -28.02 -9.57 13.38
CA THR A 528 -26.96 -10.28 12.65
C THR A 528 -25.62 -9.93 13.28
N ARG A 529 -24.84 -10.96 13.66
CA ARG A 529 -23.57 -10.79 14.38
C ARG A 529 -22.38 -11.18 13.54
N ILE A 530 -21.28 -10.47 13.72
CA ILE A 530 -20.00 -10.78 13.10
C ILE A 530 -18.85 -10.57 14.07
N LYS A 531 -17.84 -11.43 13.99
CA LYS A 531 -16.59 -11.28 14.74
C LYS A 531 -15.71 -10.26 14.03
N ALA A 532 -15.06 -9.42 14.82
CA ALA A 532 -14.15 -8.41 14.31
C ALA A 532 -12.80 -8.43 15.04
N LEU A 533 -11.73 -8.12 14.31
CA LEU A 533 -10.40 -7.87 14.83
C LEU A 533 -9.97 -6.44 14.47
N ALA A 534 -9.32 -5.74 15.40
CA ALA A 534 -8.66 -4.47 15.13
C ALA A 534 -7.22 -4.53 15.65
N TRP A 535 -6.27 -4.47 14.72
CA TRP A 535 -4.85 -4.59 15.05
C TRP A 535 -4.32 -3.28 15.66
N ARG A 536 -3.57 -3.36 16.77
CA ARG A 536 -2.96 -2.20 17.45
C ARG A 536 -3.95 -1.25 18.11
N TRP A 537 -5.17 -1.72 18.39
CA TRP A 537 -6.26 -0.94 18.96
C TRP A 537 -6.51 -1.22 20.45
N GLY A 538 -5.58 -1.89 21.13
CA GLY A 538 -5.72 -2.22 22.56
C GLY A 538 -5.95 -0.97 23.43
N GLU A 539 -5.32 0.14 23.08
CA GLU A 539 -5.48 1.43 23.78
C GLU A 539 -6.86 2.10 23.62
N TYR A 540 -7.67 1.65 22.67
CA TYR A 540 -9.03 2.17 22.44
C TYR A 540 -10.11 1.36 23.18
N CYS A 541 -9.72 0.33 23.93
CA CYS A 541 -10.66 -0.48 24.71
C CYS A 541 -11.03 0.21 26.04
N PRO A 542 -12.33 0.37 26.40
CA PRO A 542 -13.49 0.01 25.59
C PRO A 542 -13.82 1.07 24.53
N LEU A 543 -14.24 0.61 23.35
CA LEU A 543 -14.90 1.42 22.33
C LEU A 543 -16.36 1.76 22.72
N PRO A 544 -16.94 2.84 22.14
CA PRO A 544 -18.35 3.17 22.31
C PRO A 544 -19.32 2.04 21.96
N LYS A 545 -20.50 2.02 22.60
CA LYS A 545 -21.52 0.98 22.41
C LYS A 545 -22.08 0.93 20.98
N HIS A 546 -22.18 2.08 20.30
CA HIS A 546 -22.61 2.16 18.90
C HIS A 546 -21.60 2.97 18.10
N LEU A 547 -21.29 2.49 16.89
CA LEU A 547 -20.29 3.04 16.00
C LEU A 547 -20.68 2.83 14.53
N ASP A 548 -20.24 3.73 13.65
CA ASP A 548 -20.03 3.34 12.25
C ASP A 548 -18.67 2.64 12.16
N ILE A 549 -18.59 1.55 11.39
CA ILE A 549 -17.35 0.80 11.19
C ILE A 549 -16.95 0.75 9.72
N ALA A 550 -15.64 0.83 9.46
CA ALA A 550 -15.03 0.56 8.17
C ALA A 550 -14.07 -0.64 8.31
N TYR A 551 -14.12 -1.59 7.38
CA TYR A 551 -13.46 -2.88 7.56
C TYR A 551 -13.15 -3.60 6.24
N LYS A 552 -12.17 -4.50 6.31
CA LYS A 552 -11.86 -5.49 5.27
C LYS A 552 -12.45 -6.83 5.66
N LEU A 553 -12.85 -7.65 4.68
CA LEU A 553 -13.25 -9.03 4.95
C LEU A 553 -12.02 -9.92 5.12
N LYS A 554 -12.08 -10.86 6.07
CA LYS A 554 -11.03 -11.86 6.31
C LYS A 554 -11.66 -13.24 6.49
N GLU A 555 -11.05 -14.24 5.87
CA GLU A 555 -11.38 -15.62 6.13
C GLU A 555 -10.67 -16.10 7.41
N ASN A 556 -11.40 -16.81 8.25
CA ASN A 556 -10.86 -17.49 9.42
C ASN A 556 -11.20 -18.98 9.35
N THR A 557 -10.17 -19.82 9.25
CA THR A 557 -10.29 -21.28 9.22
C THR A 557 -9.77 -21.84 10.54
N TRP A 558 -10.65 -22.47 11.31
CA TRP A 558 -10.33 -23.07 12.61
C TRP A 558 -10.99 -24.45 12.75
N ASN A 559 -10.21 -25.48 13.10
CA ASN A 559 -10.66 -26.87 13.22
C ASN A 559 -11.48 -27.37 12.00
N GLY A 560 -11.07 -27.00 10.80
CA GLY A 560 -11.76 -27.38 9.56
C GLY A 560 -13.05 -26.60 9.24
N ASN A 561 -13.46 -25.67 10.11
CA ASN A 561 -14.58 -24.76 9.85
C ASN A 561 -14.07 -23.40 9.37
N THR A 562 -14.55 -22.96 8.23
CA THR A 562 -14.22 -21.67 7.63
C THR A 562 -15.37 -20.69 7.85
N THR A 563 -15.06 -19.53 8.41
CA THR A 563 -16.01 -18.44 8.66
C THR A 563 -15.43 -17.12 8.17
N ILE A 564 -16.29 -16.18 7.81
CA ILE A 564 -15.87 -14.82 7.47
C ILE A 564 -15.92 -13.95 8.73
N GLU A 565 -14.81 -13.29 9.02
CA GLU A 565 -14.67 -12.27 10.05
C GLU A 565 -14.31 -10.93 9.37
N ILE A 566 -14.31 -9.85 10.13
CA ILE A 566 -13.95 -8.52 9.62
C ILE A 566 -12.73 -7.94 10.34
N GLU A 567 -11.86 -7.30 9.59
CA GLU A 567 -10.74 -6.53 10.13
C GLU A 567 -11.10 -5.05 10.12
N LEU A 568 -11.31 -4.45 11.30
CA LEU A 568 -11.61 -3.03 11.42
C LEU A 568 -10.40 -2.20 11.02
N VAL A 569 -10.60 -1.29 10.07
CA VAL A 569 -9.62 -0.28 9.66
C VAL A 569 -10.02 1.12 10.13
N GLY A 570 -11.29 1.31 10.50
CA GLY A 570 -11.74 2.54 11.12
C GLY A 570 -13.07 2.48 11.82
N VAL A 571 -13.26 3.46 12.71
CA VAL A 571 -14.53 3.68 13.41
C VAL A 571 -14.78 5.17 13.54
N ARG A 572 -16.05 5.54 13.58
CA ARG A 572 -16.47 6.88 14.01
C ARG A 572 -17.75 6.77 14.81
N LEU A 573 -18.04 7.79 15.61
CA LEU A 573 -19.36 7.89 16.24
C LEU A 573 -20.41 7.88 15.13
N PRO A 574 -21.55 7.17 15.33
CA PRO A 574 -22.64 7.22 14.39
C PRO A 574 -22.98 8.68 14.16
N GLN A 575 -22.97 9.11 12.90
CA GLN A 575 -23.48 10.44 12.60
C GLN A 575 -24.96 10.41 12.99
N GLU A 576 -25.36 11.25 13.96
CA GLU A 576 -26.76 11.63 14.02
C GLU A 576 -27.08 12.14 12.63
N ASN A 577 -27.98 11.46 11.92
CA ASN A 577 -28.44 11.93 10.62
C ASN A 577 -29.05 13.31 10.87
N ASN A 578 -28.27 14.38 10.74
CA ASN A 578 -28.75 15.77 10.83
C ASN A 578 -29.78 16.05 9.74
N ASN A 579 -29.85 15.17 8.73
CA ASN A 579 -30.88 15.16 7.70
C ASN A 579 -32.21 14.54 8.16
N ILE A 580 -32.25 13.84 9.29
CA ILE A 580 -33.48 13.26 9.83
C ILE A 580 -33.92 13.96 11.11
N LYS A 581 -34.82 14.93 10.99
CA LYS A 581 -35.48 15.54 12.15
C LYS A 581 -36.68 14.70 12.55
N LYS A 582 -36.92 14.49 13.85
CA LYS A 582 -38.09 13.78 14.38
C LYS A 582 -38.79 14.63 15.43
N ALA A 583 -40.12 14.56 15.46
CA ALA A 583 -40.92 15.25 16.47
C ALA A 583 -42.22 14.49 16.75
N ILE A 584 -42.79 14.73 17.93
CA ILE A 584 -44.13 14.26 18.32
C ILE A 584 -45.01 15.49 18.45
N PHE A 585 -46.23 15.43 17.94
CA PHE A 585 -47.18 16.54 18.04
C PHE A 585 -48.62 16.05 18.19
N MET A 586 -49.48 16.93 18.69
CA MET A 586 -50.91 16.71 18.79
C MET A 586 -51.65 17.43 17.66
N HIS A 587 -52.60 16.76 17.03
CA HIS A 587 -53.51 17.38 16.05
C HIS A 587 -54.90 16.77 16.15
N ALA A 588 -55.93 17.62 16.31
CA ALA A 588 -57.32 17.20 16.52
C ALA A 588 -57.44 16.10 17.60
N GLU A 589 -56.85 16.36 18.77
CA GLU A 589 -56.87 15.48 19.96
C GLU A 589 -56.19 14.10 19.79
N LYS A 590 -55.45 13.89 18.69
CA LYS A 590 -54.70 12.65 18.44
C LYS A 590 -53.20 12.89 18.42
N MET A 591 -52.42 11.92 18.90
CA MET A 591 -50.96 11.98 18.86
C MET A 591 -50.41 11.49 17.52
N TYR A 592 -49.40 12.19 17.00
CA TYR A 592 -48.69 11.80 15.79
C TYR A 592 -47.19 11.85 16.01
N GLN A 593 -46.48 10.93 15.34
CA GLN A 593 -45.03 10.95 15.22
C GLN A 593 -44.67 11.41 13.81
N CYS A 594 -43.78 12.37 13.67
CA CYS A 594 -43.31 12.80 12.36
C CYS A 594 -41.79 12.78 12.23
N SER A 595 -41.34 12.61 11.00
CA SER A 595 -39.93 12.68 10.62
C SER A 595 -39.76 13.39 9.29
N PHE A 596 -38.76 14.26 9.18
CA PHE A 596 -38.30 14.83 7.92
C PHE A 596 -37.04 14.11 7.48
N TRP A 597 -36.93 13.78 6.20
CA TRP A 597 -35.77 13.10 5.63
C TRP A 597 -35.17 14.02 4.55
N GLY A 598 -34.13 14.76 4.93
CA GLY A 598 -33.51 15.81 4.11
C GLY A 598 -32.96 15.29 2.77
N ASP A 599 -32.37 14.10 2.76
CA ASP A 599 -31.84 13.48 1.53
C ASP A 599 -32.94 13.15 0.52
N LEU A 600 -34.15 12.89 1.00
CA LEU A 600 -35.32 12.52 0.20
C LEU A 600 -36.30 13.69 0.02
N ASN A 601 -36.05 14.83 0.67
CA ASN A 601 -36.96 15.97 0.79
C ASN A 601 -38.40 15.53 1.12
N GLU A 602 -38.57 14.58 2.05
CA GLU A 602 -39.89 14.04 2.40
C GLU A 602 -40.21 14.16 3.89
N ILE A 603 -41.50 14.29 4.19
CA ILE A 603 -42.07 14.22 5.53
C ILE A 603 -42.86 12.92 5.65
N ARG A 604 -42.65 12.19 6.73
CA ARG A 604 -43.45 11.03 7.12
C ARG A 604 -44.19 11.34 8.41
N ILE A 605 -45.51 11.12 8.44
CA ILE A 605 -46.39 11.36 9.59
C ILE A 605 -47.11 10.06 9.92
N LYS A 606 -46.88 9.52 11.12
CA LYS A 606 -47.46 8.27 11.61
C LYS A 606 -48.52 8.55 12.67
N ASN A 607 -49.70 7.96 12.52
CA ASN A 607 -50.77 8.01 13.53
C ASN A 607 -50.61 6.87 14.56
N GLU A 608 -51.42 6.90 15.63
CA GLU A 608 -51.45 5.86 16.68
C GLU A 608 -51.84 4.45 16.15
N GLN A 609 -52.58 4.38 15.04
CA GLN A 609 -53.02 3.14 14.41
C GLN A 609 -51.97 2.51 13.49
N GLY A 610 -50.82 3.18 13.33
CA GLY A 610 -49.67 2.71 12.56
C GLY A 610 -49.69 3.11 11.07
N ASP A 611 -50.67 3.86 10.61
CA ASP A 611 -50.70 4.37 9.23
C ASP A 611 -49.70 5.52 9.08
N ILE A 612 -48.97 5.50 7.97
CA ILE A 612 -47.94 6.48 7.64
C ILE A 612 -48.37 7.24 6.40
N LEU A 613 -48.48 8.56 6.55
CA LEU A 613 -48.58 9.50 5.44
C LEU A 613 -47.17 9.94 5.03
N VAL A 614 -46.77 9.67 3.79
CA VAL A 614 -45.49 10.11 3.19
C VAL A 614 -45.77 11.20 2.18
N VAL A 615 -45.08 12.33 2.30
CA VAL A 615 -45.26 13.51 1.45
C VAL A 615 -43.90 14.07 1.04
N GLN A 616 -43.63 14.11 -0.26
CA GLN A 616 -42.44 14.77 -0.81
C GLN A 616 -42.70 16.28 -0.99
N LYS A 617 -41.66 17.10 -0.73
CA LYS A 617 -41.72 18.55 -0.87
C LYS A 617 -42.11 18.94 -2.31
N GLY A 618 -43.12 19.79 -2.44
CA GLY A 618 -43.62 20.27 -3.73
C GLY A 618 -44.68 19.37 -4.40
N GLN A 619 -44.93 18.17 -3.87
CA GLN A 619 -45.94 17.25 -4.42
C GLN A 619 -47.34 17.54 -3.87
N ARG A 620 -48.35 17.40 -4.73
CA ARG A 620 -49.78 17.52 -4.35
C ARG A 620 -50.42 16.17 -4.00
N ILE A 621 -49.72 15.08 -4.25
CA ILE A 621 -50.13 13.72 -3.90
C ILE A 621 -49.13 13.13 -2.90
N GLY A 622 -49.65 12.48 -1.87
CA GLY A 622 -48.89 11.72 -0.89
C GLY A 622 -49.34 10.26 -0.86
N LEU A 623 -48.59 9.41 -0.16
CA LEU A 623 -48.90 7.99 0.01
C LEU A 623 -49.33 7.74 1.45
N LEU A 624 -50.50 7.14 1.66
CA LEU A 624 -51.03 6.79 2.98
C LEU A 624 -51.23 5.28 3.11
N GLY A 625 -50.55 4.65 4.06
CA GLY A 625 -50.75 3.23 4.38
C GLY A 625 -49.79 2.70 5.44
N LYS A 626 -49.89 1.41 5.76
CA LYS A 626 -49.01 0.75 6.75
C LYS A 626 -47.67 0.30 6.15
N ASN A 627 -47.60 0.11 4.84
CA ASN A 627 -46.40 -0.21 4.07
C ASN A 627 -46.56 0.29 2.63
N ARG A 628 -45.45 0.34 1.87
CA ARG A 628 -45.42 0.92 0.51
C ARG A 628 -46.27 0.15 -0.51
N GLN A 629 -46.47 -1.16 -0.31
CA GLN A 629 -47.26 -2.02 -1.21
C GLN A 629 -48.78 -1.85 -1.02
N GLN A 630 -49.21 -1.43 0.17
CA GLN A 630 -50.62 -1.21 0.54
C GLN A 630 -50.97 0.28 0.66
N ALA A 631 -50.05 1.18 0.29
CA ALA A 631 -50.28 2.61 0.37
C ALA A 631 -51.18 3.07 -0.77
N ARG A 632 -52.21 3.84 -0.44
CA ARG A 632 -53.04 4.53 -1.42
C ARG A 632 -52.55 5.95 -1.64
N GLU A 633 -52.70 6.44 -2.85
CA GLU A 633 -52.49 7.85 -3.16
C GLU A 633 -53.58 8.70 -2.50
N VAL A 634 -53.18 9.81 -1.88
CA VAL A 634 -54.07 10.77 -1.27
C VAL A 634 -53.70 12.17 -1.73
N ASN A 635 -54.71 13.00 -2.00
CA ASN A 635 -54.49 14.40 -2.32
C ASN A 635 -54.17 15.17 -1.04
N VAL A 636 -52.91 15.58 -0.86
CA VAL A 636 -52.44 16.25 0.37
C VAL A 636 -52.86 17.71 0.47
N THR A 637 -53.51 18.25 -0.58
CA THR A 637 -54.13 19.58 -0.56
C THR A 637 -55.50 19.60 0.11
N GLU A 638 -56.11 18.43 0.37
CA GLU A 638 -57.35 18.36 1.14
C GLU A 638 -57.13 18.91 2.56
N PRO A 639 -58.10 19.66 3.13
CA PRO A 639 -57.93 20.36 4.41
C PRO A 639 -57.38 19.48 5.53
N ARG A 640 -57.87 18.24 5.66
CA ARG A 640 -57.45 17.28 6.70
C ARG A 640 -55.97 16.90 6.66
N PHE A 641 -55.39 16.79 5.46
CA PHE A 641 -53.97 16.43 5.29
C PHE A 641 -53.10 17.68 5.33
N TYR A 642 -53.57 18.75 4.69
CA TYR A 642 -52.85 20.01 4.65
C TYR A 642 -52.61 20.60 6.04
N THR A 643 -53.63 20.60 6.91
CA THR A 643 -53.46 21.07 8.30
C THR A 643 -52.53 20.17 9.10
N LEU A 644 -52.65 18.85 8.94
CA LEU A 644 -51.80 17.87 9.61
C LEU A 644 -50.32 18.05 9.21
N ILE A 645 -50.04 18.22 7.93
CA ILE A 645 -48.69 18.44 7.39
C ILE A 645 -48.12 19.76 7.92
N LYS A 646 -48.90 20.84 7.98
CA LYS A 646 -48.46 22.13 8.54
C LYS A 646 -48.04 22.02 10.01
N VAL A 647 -48.80 21.30 10.83
CA VAL A 647 -48.45 21.11 12.23
C VAL A 647 -47.19 20.24 12.36
N ALA A 648 -47.04 19.21 11.52
CA ALA A 648 -45.83 18.40 11.47
C ALA A 648 -44.58 19.22 11.09
N ILE A 649 -44.67 20.07 10.06
CA ILE A 649 -43.60 20.99 9.64
C ILE A 649 -43.19 21.89 10.81
N LYS A 650 -44.16 22.48 11.51
CA LYS A 650 -43.89 23.33 12.68
C LYS A 650 -43.22 22.56 13.81
N ALA A 651 -43.66 21.32 14.08
CA ALA A 651 -43.07 20.46 15.12
C ALA A 651 -41.64 20.03 14.78
N LEU A 652 -41.32 19.88 13.50
CA LEU A 652 -39.99 19.52 13.00
C LEU A 652 -39.03 20.70 12.87
N ALA A 653 -39.53 21.95 13.02
CA ALA A 653 -38.77 23.18 12.81
C ALA A 653 -38.02 23.19 11.46
N ILE A 654 -38.75 22.96 10.37
CA ILE A 654 -38.25 22.93 8.97
C ILE A 654 -39.03 23.88 8.05
#